data_AF-A0A8S0Q191-F1
#
_entry.id   AF-A0A8S0Q191-F1
#
_cell.length_a   1.000
_cell.length_b   1.000
_cell.length_c   1.000
_cell.angle_alpha   90.00
_cell.angle_beta   90.00
_cell.angle_gamma   90.00
#
_symmetry.space_group_name_H-M   'P 1'
#
loop_
_entity.id
_entity.type
_entity.pdbx_description
1 polymer ?
#
loop_
_entity_poly.entity_id
_entity_poly.type
_entity_poly.pdbx_seq_one_letter_code
_entity_poly.pdbx_strand_id
1 'polypeptide(L)'
;MGVVRVLFLFLSLYALLLINVSTAQMPGFVSLDCGGKNNFTDELGLEWTPDNQMIKGEIANISVANEMRTQYRTVRYFPADNNKYCYTLRVISRTRYLVRATFLYGDFDNNEVYPKFDISFGPTHWATIVISDANTIESQELIFLATDPTISICLSNATTGQPFISTLELRQFNGSIYMNQFENEFFLSVSARINFGAESDAPVRFPDDPFDRIWESDSVKKANYLVDVAPGTEKISTNKPIDVSYDERPPQTVMQTAVVGRNGSLTYRLNLDGFPGFGWAFSYFAEIEDLSSSDIRKFRFILPGDPDLSKAAVNIQENAQGSYRLYEPGYDNISLPFVLSFRFGKTSDSTMGPLLNAMEINKYLKMSDGSLDGFVSLDCGGKNNFTDELGLEWTPDNQMIKGEIANISVANEMRTQYRTVRYFPADNNKYCYTLRVISRTRYLVRATFLYGDFDNNEVYPKFDISFGPTHWATIVISDANTIESQELIFLATDPTISICLSNATTGQPFISTLELRQFNGSIYMNQFENEFFLSVSARINFGAESDAPVRFPDDPFDRIWESDSVKKANYLVDVAPGTEKISTNKPIDVSYDERPPQTVMQTAVVGRNGSLTYRLNLDGFPGFGWAFSYFAEIEDLSSSDIRKFRFILPGDPDLSKAAVNIQENAQGSYRLYEPGYDNISLPFVLSFRFGKTSDSTMGPLLNAMEINKYLKMSDGSLDGPVIAAVTSAYSWAEGGDPCLPVPWSWVKCNSEPQPRIVSIKLSGKNLTGGIPSALTKLSSLVELWLDKNSLSGSIPDFSGCPNLKELHLENNQLTGELPSSLADLPNLKGLYVQNNMLSGRVPSRLLDNDLILNFTGNTNLHKGGSGGHRNKIIIGSSVGAAVLLIVTITSCILLPKGKKNTRKRDKLLGPSFDGAGTEAAHCYTLSELEDATNNFERKVGSGGFGVVYYGKLKHGKEIAVKVLTNDSFQGKREFSNEVALLSRIHHRNLLHFLGYCQDGKDILVYEFMHNGTLKEHLYGPSTRERGISWIKRLEIADDAAKGIEYLHTGCVPSIIHRDLKTSNILLDNNMRAKVSDFGLSKLAVDGSSHVSSIVRGTVGYLDPE
;
A
#
# COMPACT_ATOMS: atom_id res chain seq x y z
N MET A 1 48.78 85.81 30.09
CA MET A 1 49.10 84.38 29.87
C MET A 1 48.20 83.57 30.79
N GLY A 2 47.30 82.71 30.26
CA GLY A 2 46.41 81.92 31.13
C GLY A 2 45.25 81.18 30.47
N VAL A 3 44.97 81.39 29.17
CA VAL A 3 43.78 80.79 28.50
C VAL A 3 44.13 79.71 27.47
N VAL A 4 45.42 79.49 27.17
CA VAL A 4 45.85 78.52 26.14
C VAL A 4 46.20 77.13 26.73
N ARG A 5 46.20 76.95 28.05
CA ARG A 5 46.57 75.66 28.69
C ARG A 5 45.40 74.77 29.13
N VAL A 6 44.16 75.23 29.07
CA VAL A 6 42.99 74.43 29.50
C VAL A 6 42.24 73.78 28.34
N LEU A 7 42.37 74.29 27.10
CA LEU A 7 41.75 73.64 25.92
C LEU A 7 42.51 72.39 25.43
N PHE A 8 43.81 72.25 25.72
CA PHE A 8 44.60 71.09 25.28
C PHE A 8 44.43 69.84 26.14
N LEU A 9 43.89 69.99 27.37
CA LEU A 9 43.61 68.86 28.27
C LEU A 9 42.22 68.24 28.07
N PHE A 10 41.28 68.96 27.43
CA PHE A 10 39.97 68.40 27.09
C PHE A 10 39.92 67.70 25.72
N LEU A 11 40.80 68.06 24.79
CA LEU A 11 40.92 67.39 23.49
C LEU A 11 41.76 66.09 23.52
N SER A 12 42.53 65.85 24.57
CA SER A 12 43.32 64.62 24.74
C SER A 12 42.60 63.51 25.52
N LEU A 13 41.46 63.81 26.17
CA LEU A 13 40.62 62.78 26.81
C LEU A 13 39.51 62.23 25.90
N TYR A 14 39.19 62.92 24.80
CA TYR A 14 38.19 62.44 23.82
C TYR A 14 38.78 61.53 22.73
N ALA A 15 40.11 61.35 22.69
CA ALA A 15 40.80 60.49 21.72
C ALA A 15 41.18 59.11 22.29
N LEU A 16 40.69 58.73 23.49
CA LEU A 16 41.04 57.48 24.18
C LEU A 16 39.85 56.58 24.49
N LEU A 17 38.71 56.79 23.83
CA LEU A 17 37.51 55.93 23.91
C LEU A 17 36.97 55.60 22.51
N LEU A 18 37.85 55.04 21.68
CA LEU A 18 37.47 54.15 20.59
C LEU A 18 38.37 52.91 20.70
N ILE A 19 38.13 52.12 21.74
CA ILE A 19 38.46 50.70 21.64
C ILE A 19 37.44 50.17 20.64
N ASN A 20 37.87 50.02 19.38
CA ASN A 20 37.20 49.09 18.48
C ASN A 20 37.28 47.73 19.17
N VAL A 21 36.20 47.34 19.85
CA VAL A 21 35.98 45.96 20.21
C VAL A 21 35.75 45.25 18.88
N SER A 22 36.84 44.80 18.25
CA SER A 22 36.77 43.72 17.28
C SER A 22 36.28 42.52 18.07
N THR A 23 34.98 42.23 17.97
CA THR A 23 34.43 40.97 18.41
C THR A 23 35.09 39.89 17.58
N ALA A 24 36.09 39.22 18.16
CA ALA A 24 36.74 38.09 17.51
C ALA A 24 35.69 37.02 17.21
N GLN A 25 35.65 36.53 15.97
CA GLN A 25 34.81 35.41 15.54
C GLN A 25 34.95 34.24 16.52
N MET A 26 33.85 33.52 16.76
CA MET A 26 33.90 32.34 17.62
C MET A 26 34.88 31.29 17.06
N PRO A 27 35.70 30.66 17.91
CA PRO A 27 36.61 29.59 17.48
C PRO A 27 35.83 28.47 16.79
N GLY A 28 36.28 28.04 15.61
CA GLY A 28 35.70 26.92 14.86
C GLY A 28 34.74 27.29 13.73
N PHE A 29 34.42 28.57 13.55
CA PHE A 29 33.66 29.02 12.37
C PHE A 29 34.51 28.96 11.11
N VAL A 30 33.94 28.48 10.01
CA VAL A 30 34.56 28.46 8.68
C VAL A 30 33.63 29.16 7.70
N SER A 31 34.13 30.15 6.97
CA SER A 31 33.36 30.84 5.93
C SER A 31 34.15 30.82 4.62
N LEU A 32 33.58 30.18 3.60
CA LEU A 32 34.20 30.03 2.29
C LEU A 32 33.52 30.92 1.26
N ASP A 33 34.33 31.77 0.63
CA ASP A 33 33.95 32.58 -0.54
C ASP A 33 34.23 31.77 -1.80
N CYS A 34 33.20 31.17 -2.39
CA CYS A 34 33.34 30.21 -3.47
C CYS A 34 33.67 30.94 -4.78
N GLY A 35 34.87 30.71 -5.32
CA GLY A 35 35.39 31.46 -6.46
C GLY A 35 36.07 32.79 -6.08
N GLY A 36 36.16 33.10 -4.79
CA GLY A 36 36.92 34.23 -4.27
C GLY A 36 38.41 34.16 -4.58
N LYS A 37 39.12 35.28 -4.40
CA LYS A 37 40.59 35.34 -4.64
C LYS A 37 41.42 35.67 -3.41
N ASN A 38 40.88 36.46 -2.49
CA ASN A 38 41.61 36.97 -1.34
C ASN A 38 40.77 36.77 -0.08
N ASN A 39 41.45 36.59 1.05
CA ASN A 39 40.78 36.63 2.35
C ASN A 39 40.26 38.05 2.61
N PHE A 40 39.10 38.15 3.25
CA PHE A 40 38.57 39.42 3.74
C PHE A 40 37.75 39.22 5.01
N THR A 41 37.50 40.31 5.73
CA THR A 41 36.56 40.34 6.85
C THR A 41 35.34 41.12 6.40
N ASP A 42 34.14 40.55 6.58
CA ASP A 42 32.90 41.22 6.20
C ASP A 42 32.44 42.26 7.23
N GLU A 43 31.32 42.90 6.95
CA GLU A 43 30.70 43.91 7.83
C GLU A 43 30.20 43.34 9.17
N LEU A 44 30.03 42.01 9.26
CA LEU A 44 29.64 41.31 10.47
C LEU A 44 30.85 40.93 11.32
N GLY A 45 32.08 41.11 10.80
CA GLY A 45 33.32 40.71 11.47
C GLY A 45 33.72 39.25 11.24
N LEU A 46 33.11 38.56 10.27
CA LEU A 46 33.44 37.18 9.91
C LEU A 46 34.60 37.17 8.91
N GLU A 47 35.57 36.28 9.14
CA GLU A 47 36.70 36.04 8.23
C GLU A 47 36.29 35.05 7.13
N TRP A 48 36.43 35.49 5.87
CA TRP A 48 36.15 34.73 4.68
C TRP A 48 37.43 34.29 3.99
N THR A 49 37.50 33.02 3.60
CA THR A 49 38.64 32.44 2.87
C THR A 49 38.21 31.88 1.51
N PRO A 50 39.01 32.04 0.45
CA PRO A 50 38.75 31.41 -0.84
C PRO A 50 38.80 29.88 -0.81
N ASP A 51 38.01 29.23 -1.67
CA ASP A 51 37.88 27.78 -1.75
C ASP A 51 38.86 27.08 -2.72
N ASN A 52 39.82 27.82 -3.28
CA ASN A 52 40.73 27.44 -4.37
C ASN A 52 41.51 26.13 -4.13
N GLN A 53 41.75 25.81 -2.86
CA GLN A 53 42.52 24.64 -2.42
C GLN A 53 41.62 23.43 -2.13
N MET A 54 40.30 23.59 -2.12
CA MET A 54 39.34 22.56 -1.69
C MET A 54 38.71 21.82 -2.84
N ILE A 55 38.43 22.49 -3.97
CA ILE A 55 37.74 21.90 -5.11
C ILE A 55 38.18 22.53 -6.42
N LYS A 56 38.13 21.77 -7.52
CA LYS A 56 38.36 22.27 -8.88
C LYS A 56 37.03 22.56 -9.56
N GLY A 57 36.86 23.79 -10.05
CA GLY A 57 35.69 24.24 -10.81
C GLY A 57 36.01 25.56 -11.52
N GLU A 58 35.09 26.04 -12.33
CA GLU A 58 35.20 27.34 -12.99
C GLU A 58 34.67 28.46 -12.07
N ILE A 59 35.06 29.70 -12.35
CA ILE A 59 34.74 30.86 -11.50
C ILE A 59 34.13 31.95 -12.37
N ALA A 60 33.03 32.53 -11.91
CA ALA A 60 32.41 33.69 -12.55
C ALA A 60 32.20 34.83 -11.55
N ASN A 61 32.13 36.06 -12.07
CA ASN A 61 31.78 37.24 -11.29
C ASN A 61 30.28 37.51 -11.43
N ILE A 62 29.68 37.94 -10.34
CA ILE A 62 28.26 38.29 -10.25
C ILE A 62 28.12 39.78 -9.95
N SER A 63 27.13 40.39 -10.58
CA SER A 63 26.74 41.79 -10.33
C SER A 63 25.22 41.90 -10.28
N VAL A 64 24.67 41.84 -9.06
CA VAL A 64 23.22 41.99 -8.81
C VAL A 64 22.93 43.39 -8.26
N ALA A 65 21.86 44.03 -8.75
CA ALA A 65 21.46 45.35 -8.30
C ALA A 65 21.06 45.32 -6.81
N ASN A 66 21.55 46.27 -6.02
CA ASN A 66 21.33 46.40 -4.57
C ASN A 66 21.99 45.34 -3.67
N GLU A 67 22.75 44.38 -4.20
CA GLU A 67 23.58 43.48 -3.40
C GLU A 67 25.03 43.97 -3.41
N MET A 68 25.53 44.41 -2.25
CA MET A 68 26.87 44.99 -2.13
C MET A 68 27.87 44.08 -1.41
N ARG A 69 27.40 43.00 -0.78
CA ARG A 69 28.20 42.09 0.05
C ARG A 69 29.27 41.38 -0.79
N THR A 70 30.47 41.29 -0.24
CA THR A 70 31.67 40.86 -0.98
C THR A 70 31.62 39.37 -1.35
N GLN A 71 31.11 38.53 -0.44
CA GLN A 71 30.94 37.08 -0.58
C GLN A 71 29.95 36.64 -1.67
N TYR A 72 29.22 37.57 -2.28
CA TYR A 72 28.25 37.29 -3.36
C TYR A 72 28.68 37.87 -4.71
N ARG A 73 29.92 38.37 -4.81
CA ARG A 73 30.47 38.90 -6.07
C ARG A 73 31.08 37.83 -6.96
N THR A 74 31.27 36.63 -6.44
CA THR A 74 31.85 35.49 -7.15
C THR A 74 31.05 34.23 -6.88
N VAL A 75 31.09 33.31 -7.84
CA VAL A 75 30.61 31.94 -7.69
C VAL A 75 31.64 30.97 -8.23
N ARG A 76 31.61 29.76 -7.67
CA ARG A 76 32.20 28.59 -8.30
C ARG A 76 31.10 27.77 -8.97
N TYR A 77 31.30 27.44 -10.24
CA TYR A 77 30.36 26.63 -11.01
C TYR A 77 31.05 25.44 -11.67
N PHE A 78 30.23 24.46 -12.07
CA PHE A 78 30.66 23.16 -12.56
C PHE A 78 29.95 22.81 -13.86
N PRO A 79 30.55 21.95 -14.71
CA PRO A 79 29.87 21.40 -15.88
C PRO A 79 28.54 20.73 -15.51
N ALA A 80 27.53 20.90 -16.38
CA ALA A 80 26.27 20.16 -16.31
C ALA A 80 26.49 18.74 -16.88
N ASP A 81 27.14 17.89 -16.09
CA ASP A 81 27.39 16.49 -16.41
C ASP A 81 26.95 15.57 -15.26
N ASN A 82 27.07 14.25 -15.46
CA ASN A 82 26.70 13.26 -14.45
C ASN A 82 27.76 13.11 -13.34
N ASN A 83 28.72 14.03 -13.22
CA ASN A 83 29.74 13.98 -12.18
C ASN A 83 29.26 14.65 -10.89
N LYS A 84 29.85 14.21 -9.77
CA LYS A 84 29.59 14.75 -8.43
C LYS A 84 30.77 15.60 -7.99
N TYR A 85 30.52 16.87 -7.66
CA TYR A 85 31.55 17.85 -7.29
C TYR A 85 31.50 18.12 -5.79
N CYS A 86 32.49 17.62 -5.05
CA CYS A 86 32.48 17.58 -3.59
C CYS A 86 33.49 18.53 -2.92
N TYR A 87 33.03 19.34 -1.98
CA TYR A 87 33.85 19.97 -0.95
C TYR A 87 34.12 18.97 0.16
N THR A 88 35.36 18.92 0.65
CA THR A 88 35.72 18.16 1.85
C THR A 88 36.21 19.10 2.94
N LEU A 89 35.47 19.19 4.04
CA LEU A 89 35.78 20.07 5.16
C LEU A 89 36.23 19.25 6.37
N ARG A 90 37.18 19.79 7.15
CA ARG A 90 37.62 19.18 8.41
C ARG A 90 36.73 19.64 9.55
N VAL A 91 36.32 18.71 10.39
CA VAL A 91 35.47 18.95 11.55
C VAL A 91 36.00 18.20 12.77
N ILE A 92 35.55 18.59 13.96
CA ILE A 92 35.87 17.89 15.20
C ILE A 92 34.81 16.81 15.42
N SER A 93 35.23 15.53 15.49
CA SER A 93 34.32 14.42 15.79
C SER A 93 33.61 14.64 17.13
N ARG A 94 32.35 14.20 17.22
CA ARG A 94 31.40 14.38 18.32
C ARG A 94 31.05 15.83 18.63
N THR A 95 31.22 16.73 17.66
CA THR A 95 30.83 18.14 17.76
C THR A 95 29.68 18.41 16.81
N ARG A 96 28.70 19.22 17.23
CA ARG A 96 27.56 19.61 16.40
C ARG A 96 27.94 20.82 15.55
N TYR A 97 27.44 20.82 14.32
CA TYR A 97 27.64 21.91 13.39
C TYR A 97 26.34 22.26 12.67
N LEU A 98 26.17 23.54 12.39
CA LEU A 98 25.31 24.01 11.30
C LEU A 98 26.19 24.19 10.07
N VAL A 99 25.76 23.64 8.95
CA VAL A 99 26.31 23.94 7.64
C VAL A 99 25.28 24.68 6.81
N ARG A 100 25.73 25.72 6.12
CA ARG A 100 24.91 26.55 5.23
C ARG A 100 25.57 26.64 3.87
N ALA A 101 24.83 26.28 2.82
CA ALA A 101 25.21 26.51 1.43
C ALA A 101 24.31 27.58 0.83
N THR A 102 24.90 28.58 0.17
CA THR A 102 24.16 29.72 -0.40
C THR A 102 24.42 29.85 -1.90
N PHE A 103 23.37 30.23 -2.61
CA PHE A 103 23.29 30.30 -4.07
C PHE A 103 22.68 31.64 -4.48
N LEU A 104 23.50 32.50 -5.08
CA LEU A 104 23.06 33.67 -5.83
C LEU A 104 23.49 33.47 -7.29
N TYR A 105 22.54 33.36 -8.20
CA TYR A 105 22.83 33.05 -9.60
C TYR A 105 23.39 34.26 -10.35
N GLY A 106 22.74 35.42 -10.25
CA GLY A 106 23.24 36.64 -10.86
C GLY A 106 23.48 36.58 -12.37
N ASP A 107 22.87 35.62 -13.06
CA ASP A 107 23.01 35.35 -14.50
C ASP A 107 24.48 35.28 -14.96
N PHE A 108 25.33 34.63 -14.16
CA PHE A 108 26.78 34.63 -14.38
C PHE A 108 27.22 34.01 -15.72
N ASP A 109 26.37 33.16 -16.31
CA ASP A 109 26.61 32.47 -17.58
C ASP A 109 25.89 33.10 -18.79
N ASN A 110 25.08 34.16 -18.58
CA ASN A 110 24.31 34.89 -19.60
C ASN A 110 23.46 34.00 -20.52
N ASN A 111 22.95 32.89 -20.00
CA ASN A 111 22.20 31.91 -20.79
C ASN A 111 20.68 32.02 -20.63
N GLU A 112 20.20 32.85 -19.69
CA GLU A 112 18.77 32.96 -19.32
C GLU A 112 18.12 31.61 -18.93
N VAL A 113 18.93 30.59 -18.61
CA VAL A 113 18.47 29.25 -18.18
C VAL A 113 18.74 29.10 -16.70
N TYR A 114 17.69 29.19 -15.89
CA TYR A 114 17.85 29.07 -14.45
C TYR A 114 18.32 27.67 -14.03
N PRO A 115 19.39 27.56 -13.22
CA PRO A 115 19.92 26.28 -12.82
C PRO A 115 18.99 25.50 -11.87
N LYS A 116 18.95 24.18 -12.05
CA LYS A 116 18.37 23.21 -11.13
C LYS A 116 19.30 22.01 -10.97
N PHE A 117 19.68 21.70 -9.74
CA PHE A 117 20.65 20.64 -9.41
C PHE A 117 20.51 20.19 -7.95
N ASP A 118 21.07 19.03 -7.62
CA ASP A 118 21.05 18.50 -6.26
C ASP A 118 22.28 18.93 -5.44
N ILE A 119 22.06 19.14 -4.14
CA ILE A 119 23.12 19.16 -3.12
C ILE A 119 22.95 17.96 -2.17
N SER A 120 24.07 17.35 -1.80
CA SER A 120 24.13 16.19 -0.91
C SER A 120 25.14 16.39 0.22
N PHE A 121 24.82 15.83 1.39
CA PHE A 121 25.70 15.76 2.55
C PHE A 121 26.16 14.32 2.73
N GLY A 122 27.42 14.04 2.41
CA GLY A 122 27.93 12.68 2.27
C GLY A 122 27.16 11.89 1.20
N PRO A 123 26.66 10.69 1.50
CA PRO A 123 25.78 9.93 0.60
C PRO A 123 24.33 10.44 0.59
N THR A 124 23.93 11.24 1.58
CA THR A 124 22.54 11.66 1.77
C THR A 124 22.17 12.82 0.85
N HIS A 125 21.09 12.69 0.08
CA HIS A 125 20.48 13.84 -0.63
C HIS A 125 20.02 14.87 0.40
N TRP A 126 20.48 16.11 0.27
CA TRP A 126 20.17 17.17 1.21
C TRP A 126 19.02 18.03 0.68
N ALA A 127 19.14 18.57 -0.53
CA ALA A 127 18.09 19.36 -1.17
C ALA A 127 18.27 19.41 -2.69
N THR A 128 17.18 19.68 -3.40
CA THR A 128 17.20 20.12 -4.80
C THR A 128 17.22 21.64 -4.82
N ILE A 129 18.25 22.23 -5.42
CA ILE A 129 18.36 23.68 -5.60
C ILE A 129 17.61 24.05 -6.87
N VAL A 130 16.63 24.95 -6.76
CA VAL A 130 15.85 25.47 -7.89
C VAL A 130 16.01 26.97 -7.90
N ILE A 131 16.68 27.52 -8.91
CA ILE A 131 16.74 28.96 -9.13
C ILE A 131 15.56 29.38 -10.00
N SER A 132 14.87 30.45 -9.63
CA SER A 132 13.78 31.02 -10.43
C SER A 132 13.94 32.52 -10.71
N ASP A 133 14.87 33.18 -10.02
CA ASP A 133 15.20 34.59 -10.18
C ASP A 133 16.71 34.77 -9.97
N ALA A 134 17.37 35.47 -10.89
CA ALA A 134 18.79 35.75 -10.82
C ALA A 134 19.20 36.62 -9.62
N ASN A 135 18.26 37.40 -9.05
CA ASN A 135 18.56 38.36 -7.99
C ASN A 135 18.24 37.84 -6.58
N THR A 136 17.64 36.65 -6.48
CA THR A 136 17.22 36.09 -5.19
C THR A 136 18.33 35.19 -4.63
N ILE A 137 18.57 35.31 -3.33
CA ILE A 137 19.50 34.46 -2.59
C ILE A 137 18.75 33.24 -2.07
N GLU A 138 19.16 32.07 -2.53
CA GLU A 138 18.68 30.79 -2.01
C GLU A 138 19.71 30.19 -1.05
N SER A 139 19.25 29.61 0.06
CA SER A 139 20.14 29.03 1.06
C SER A 139 19.55 27.77 1.68
N GLN A 140 20.40 26.78 1.89
CA GLN A 140 20.04 25.53 2.59
C GLN A 140 20.87 25.40 3.87
N GLU A 141 20.22 25.06 4.97
CA GLU A 141 20.87 24.83 6.27
C GLU A 141 20.61 23.42 6.80
N LEU A 142 21.67 22.79 7.31
CA LEU A 142 21.63 21.45 7.91
C LEU A 142 22.38 21.46 9.23
N ILE A 143 21.79 20.88 10.26
CA ILE A 143 22.42 20.66 11.56
C ILE A 143 22.72 19.17 11.69
N PHE A 144 23.96 18.85 12.08
CA PHE A 144 24.42 17.48 12.20
C PHE A 144 25.42 17.31 13.35
N LEU A 145 25.51 16.08 13.88
CA LEU A 145 26.58 15.66 14.78
C LEU A 145 27.71 15.04 13.93
N ALA A 146 28.90 15.63 13.97
CA ALA A 146 30.04 15.08 13.24
C ALA A 146 30.46 13.73 13.83
N THR A 147 30.29 12.63 13.10
CA THR A 147 30.81 11.31 13.49
C THR A 147 32.28 11.16 13.12
N ASP A 148 32.64 11.70 11.95
CA ASP A 148 33.95 11.58 11.32
C ASP A 148 34.72 12.91 11.35
N PRO A 149 36.06 12.90 11.24
CA PRO A 149 36.89 14.12 11.26
C PRO A 149 36.79 14.94 9.96
N THR A 150 36.02 14.47 8.98
CA THR A 150 35.78 15.16 7.71
C THR A 150 34.34 14.97 7.27
N ILE A 151 33.78 16.00 6.64
CA ILE A 151 32.47 15.95 5.98
C ILE A 151 32.63 16.22 4.49
N SER A 152 31.69 15.73 3.70
CA SER A 152 31.64 15.95 2.25
C SER A 152 30.32 16.59 1.86
N ILE A 153 30.38 17.66 1.06
CA ILE A 153 29.21 18.38 0.57
C ILE A 153 29.34 18.48 -0.94
N CYS A 154 28.37 17.94 -1.67
CA CYS A 154 28.54 17.73 -3.08
C CYS A 154 27.35 18.21 -3.91
N LEU A 155 27.67 18.82 -5.05
CA LEU A 155 26.71 19.22 -6.07
C LEU A 155 26.69 18.15 -7.17
N SER A 156 25.50 17.77 -7.64
CA SER A 156 25.30 16.73 -8.67
C SER A 156 23.94 16.87 -9.37
N ASN A 157 23.64 16.00 -10.34
CA ASN A 157 22.33 15.88 -10.98
C ASN A 157 21.81 17.21 -11.54
N ALA A 158 22.62 17.88 -12.35
CA ALA A 158 22.19 19.11 -13.02
C ALA A 158 21.09 18.79 -14.05
N THR A 159 19.86 19.23 -13.80
CA THR A 159 18.74 19.04 -14.74
C THR A 159 18.60 20.21 -15.71
N THR A 160 18.87 21.43 -15.24
CA THR A 160 18.91 22.65 -16.05
C THR A 160 20.07 23.53 -15.59
N GLY A 161 20.72 24.23 -16.52
CA GLY A 161 21.86 25.12 -16.21
C GLY A 161 23.07 24.41 -15.57
N GLN A 162 24.06 25.20 -15.16
CA GLN A 162 25.27 24.70 -14.50
C GLN A 162 25.10 24.70 -12.98
N PRO A 163 25.50 23.63 -12.25
CA PRO A 163 25.58 23.66 -10.80
C PRO A 163 26.58 24.71 -10.34
N PHE A 164 26.23 25.47 -9.31
CA PHE A 164 27.09 26.51 -8.79
C PHE A 164 26.89 26.67 -7.28
N ILE A 165 27.81 27.38 -6.62
CA ILE A 165 27.70 27.74 -5.21
C ILE A 165 28.40 29.09 -4.98
N SER A 166 27.79 29.95 -4.18
CA SER A 166 28.32 31.28 -3.84
C SER A 166 29.08 31.26 -2.53
N THR A 167 28.49 30.66 -1.48
CA THR A 167 29.15 30.54 -0.17
C THR A 167 28.92 29.18 0.46
N LEU A 168 29.90 28.77 1.28
CA LEU A 168 29.79 27.61 2.16
C LEU A 168 30.26 27.97 3.56
N GLU A 169 29.36 27.87 4.53
CA GLU A 169 29.58 28.31 5.91
C GLU A 169 29.40 27.13 6.87
N LEU A 170 30.31 26.99 7.83
CA LEU A 170 30.24 26.01 8.92
C LEU A 170 30.27 26.74 10.26
N ARG A 171 29.32 26.44 11.14
CA ARG A 171 29.15 27.06 12.46
C ARG A 171 29.15 25.98 13.53
N GLN A 172 30.03 26.11 14.51
CA GLN A 172 30.16 25.14 15.60
C GLN A 172 29.18 25.46 16.73
N PHE A 173 28.52 24.42 17.25
CA PHE A 173 27.65 24.47 18.42
C PHE A 173 28.33 23.83 19.63
N ASN A 174 28.05 24.34 20.83
CA ASN A 174 28.65 23.91 22.09
C ASN A 174 27.61 23.38 23.11
N GLY A 175 26.32 23.54 22.84
CA GLY A 175 25.19 23.21 23.71
C GLY A 175 24.38 21.99 23.23
N SER A 176 23.22 21.81 23.86
CA SER A 176 22.35 20.64 23.70
C SER A 176 21.00 20.93 23.05
N ILE A 177 20.73 22.13 22.52
CA ILE A 177 19.38 22.46 22.00
C ILE A 177 19.01 21.57 20.83
N TYR A 178 19.99 21.22 20.00
CA TYR A 178 19.81 20.33 18.84
C TYR A 178 20.03 18.85 19.18
N MET A 179 20.28 18.50 20.44
CA MET A 179 20.44 17.12 20.88
C MET A 179 19.11 16.39 20.83
N ASN A 180 19.06 15.27 20.11
CA ASN A 180 17.88 14.41 20.04
C ASN A 180 18.27 12.92 20.00
N GLN A 181 17.31 12.03 20.25
CA GLN A 181 17.55 10.58 20.29
C GLN A 181 17.85 9.96 18.91
N PHE A 182 17.61 10.69 17.83
CA PHE A 182 17.71 10.26 16.43
C PHE A 182 18.99 10.76 15.73
N GLU A 183 19.89 11.47 16.41
CA GLU A 183 21.09 12.10 15.82
C GLU A 183 22.07 11.12 15.14
N ASN A 184 21.96 9.83 15.42
CA ASN A 184 22.77 8.80 14.75
C ASN A 184 22.14 8.29 13.43
N GLU A 185 20.87 8.62 13.17
CA GLU A 185 20.08 8.13 12.04
C GLU A 185 19.59 9.26 11.14
N PHE A 186 19.53 10.50 11.63
CA PHE A 186 18.97 11.65 10.93
C PHE A 186 19.81 12.92 11.14
N PHE A 187 19.91 13.71 10.07
CA PHE A 187 20.26 15.12 10.13
C PHE A 187 19.02 15.99 10.35
N LEU A 188 19.22 17.24 10.73
CA LEU A 188 18.16 18.22 10.90
C LEU A 188 18.27 19.27 9.80
N SER A 189 17.38 19.20 8.80
CA SER A 189 17.29 20.21 7.75
C SER A 189 16.43 21.36 8.25
N VAL A 190 16.96 22.58 8.27
CA VAL A 190 16.21 23.76 8.74
C VAL A 190 15.25 24.18 7.64
N SER A 191 13.94 24.13 7.90
CA SER A 191 12.92 24.53 6.93
C SER A 191 12.41 25.95 7.15
N ALA A 192 12.38 26.43 8.40
CA ALA A 192 12.04 27.81 8.70
C ALA A 192 12.66 28.28 10.02
N ARG A 193 13.17 29.51 10.05
CA ARG A 193 13.60 30.21 11.28
C ARG A 193 13.15 31.67 11.22
N ILE A 194 12.12 32.02 12.00
CA ILE A 194 11.30 33.21 11.83
C ILE A 194 11.39 34.12 13.06
N ASN A 195 11.61 35.41 12.83
CA ASN A 195 11.49 36.51 13.79
C ASN A 195 10.18 37.28 13.54
N PHE A 196 9.20 37.12 14.43
CA PHE A 196 7.90 37.77 14.33
C PHE A 196 7.93 39.19 14.88
N GLY A 197 7.31 40.12 14.14
CA GLY A 197 7.25 41.52 14.55
C GLY A 197 8.55 42.28 14.31
N ALA A 198 9.44 41.75 13.46
CA ALA A 198 10.69 42.39 13.11
C ALA A 198 10.46 43.82 12.56
N GLU A 199 11.35 44.74 12.96
CA GLU A 199 11.29 46.17 12.57
C GLU A 199 11.85 46.43 11.17
N SER A 200 12.62 45.49 10.62
CA SER A 200 13.22 45.57 9.28
C SER A 200 13.25 44.20 8.59
N ASP A 201 13.47 44.20 7.28
CA ASP A 201 13.63 42.98 6.48
C ASP A 201 15.04 42.37 6.59
N ALA A 202 15.99 43.07 7.23
CA ALA A 202 17.33 42.54 7.44
C ALA A 202 17.29 41.36 8.44
N PRO A 203 17.92 40.21 8.12
CA PRO A 203 17.93 39.07 9.02
C PRO A 203 18.79 39.35 10.26
N VAL A 204 18.38 38.81 11.41
CA VAL A 204 19.21 38.80 12.61
C VAL A 204 20.15 37.60 12.55
N ARG A 205 21.45 37.84 12.66
CA ARG A 205 22.52 36.83 12.66
C ARG A 205 23.73 37.35 13.44
N PHE A 206 24.93 36.79 13.23
CA PHE A 206 26.14 37.28 13.92
C PHE A 206 26.35 38.78 13.71
N PRO A 207 26.77 39.56 14.74
CA PRO A 207 27.15 39.13 16.10
C PRO A 207 25.99 39.02 17.11
N ASP A 208 24.77 39.39 16.73
CA ASP A 208 23.60 39.35 17.63
C ASP A 208 23.20 37.91 17.98
N ASP A 209 23.22 37.01 16.98
CA ASP A 209 23.22 35.57 17.23
C ASP A 209 24.67 35.07 17.24
N PRO A 210 25.23 34.68 18.40
CA PRO A 210 26.62 34.27 18.50
C PRO A 210 26.90 33.04 17.63
N PHE A 211 25.92 32.15 17.41
CA PHE A 211 26.06 30.93 16.60
C PHE A 211 25.84 31.18 15.10
N ASP A 212 25.64 32.44 14.69
CA ASP A 212 25.38 32.87 13.31
C ASP A 212 24.22 32.13 12.64
N ARG A 213 23.18 31.78 13.40
CA ARG A 213 21.91 31.35 12.81
C ARG A 213 21.23 32.55 12.16
N ILE A 214 20.59 32.32 11.01
CA ILE A 214 19.83 33.36 10.32
C ILE A 214 18.37 33.31 10.78
N TRP A 215 17.93 34.37 11.45
CA TRP A 215 16.52 34.61 11.80
C TRP A 215 15.92 35.60 10.81
N GLU A 216 15.00 35.14 9.98
CA GLU A 216 14.38 35.96 8.94
C GLU A 216 13.16 36.73 9.46
N SER A 217 12.95 37.93 8.95
CA SER A 217 11.78 38.75 9.30
C SER A 217 10.49 38.12 8.76
N ASP A 218 9.43 38.17 9.57
CA ASP A 218 8.07 37.76 9.19
C ASP A 218 7.46 38.53 8.02
N SER A 219 8.13 39.59 7.55
CA SER A 219 7.69 40.46 6.45
C SER A 219 8.35 40.13 5.11
N VAL A 220 9.43 39.33 5.11
CA VAL A 220 10.14 38.92 3.90
C VAL A 220 9.32 37.85 3.17
N LYS A 221 8.83 38.18 1.98
CA LYS A 221 8.05 37.25 1.15
C LYS A 221 8.97 36.31 0.37
N LYS A 222 9.18 35.08 0.88
CA LYS A 222 9.62 33.92 0.09
C LYS A 222 8.41 33.05 -0.29
N ALA A 223 8.59 32.10 -1.20
CA ALA A 223 7.59 31.05 -1.48
C ALA A 223 7.09 30.33 -0.21
N ASN A 224 7.88 30.41 0.88
CA ASN A 224 7.68 29.80 2.20
C ASN A 224 7.05 30.70 3.28
N TYR A 225 6.75 31.96 2.98
CA TYR A 225 6.36 32.94 4.02
C TYR A 225 4.88 33.38 3.93
N LEU A 226 4.14 33.04 4.98
CA LEU A 226 3.07 33.83 5.60
C LEU A 226 1.99 34.41 4.65
N VAL A 227 0.97 33.59 4.37
CA VAL A 227 -0.05 33.87 3.35
C VAL A 227 -1.14 34.85 3.81
N ASP A 228 -1.49 34.90 5.10
CA ASP A 228 -2.52 35.79 5.65
C ASP A 228 -2.29 36.05 7.15
N VAL A 229 -2.38 37.30 7.56
CA VAL A 229 -2.38 37.71 8.97
C VAL A 229 -3.81 38.09 9.36
N ALA A 230 -4.35 37.50 10.42
CA ALA A 230 -5.72 37.79 10.86
C ALA A 230 -5.90 39.30 11.17
N PRO A 231 -7.05 39.93 10.81
CA PRO A 231 -7.34 41.32 11.15
C PRO A 231 -7.19 41.60 12.65
N GLY A 232 -6.41 42.62 13.01
CA GLY A 232 -6.11 42.99 14.40
C GLY A 232 -4.84 42.38 14.97
N THR A 233 -3.92 41.93 14.11
CA THR A 233 -2.53 41.61 14.49
C THR A 233 -1.70 42.89 14.52
N GLU A 234 -1.00 43.13 15.61
CA GLU A 234 -0.16 44.30 15.84
C GLU A 234 1.28 43.85 16.08
N LYS A 235 2.25 44.54 15.47
CA LYS A 235 3.67 44.37 15.77
C LYS A 235 4.04 45.19 16.99
N ILE A 236 4.81 44.61 17.89
CA ILE A 236 5.31 45.29 19.09
C ILE A 236 6.80 45.01 19.27
N SER A 237 7.51 45.96 19.89
CA SER A 237 8.93 45.84 20.21
C SER A 237 9.25 46.44 21.58
N THR A 238 10.39 46.05 22.16
CA THR A 238 10.86 46.59 23.44
C THR A 238 12.38 46.80 23.44
N ASN A 239 12.82 47.85 24.13
CA ASN A 239 14.24 48.11 24.40
C ASN A 239 14.71 47.52 25.74
N LYS A 240 13.80 46.89 26.49
CA LYS A 240 14.16 46.25 27.76
C LYS A 240 14.99 44.98 27.50
N PRO A 241 15.96 44.66 28.38
CA PRO A 241 16.71 43.42 28.26
C PRO A 241 15.77 42.23 28.45
N ILE A 242 15.86 41.26 27.55
CA ILE A 242 15.20 39.96 27.68
C ILE A 242 16.21 39.00 28.27
N ASP A 243 15.82 38.33 29.35
CA ASP A 243 16.59 37.25 29.94
C ASP A 243 16.49 36.02 29.03
N VAL A 244 17.44 35.96 28.08
CA VAL A 244 17.76 34.78 27.28
C VAL A 244 18.90 34.06 28.01
N SER A 245 18.56 33.12 28.89
CA SER A 245 19.57 32.35 29.65
C SER A 245 20.61 31.73 28.72
N TYR A 246 21.86 31.56 29.20
CA TYR A 246 23.14 31.21 28.54
C TYR A 246 23.24 29.98 27.59
N ASP A 247 22.19 29.62 26.87
CA ASP A 247 22.18 28.48 25.94
C ASP A 247 21.98 28.94 24.48
N GLU A 248 22.05 27.97 23.56
CA GLU A 248 21.81 28.09 22.11
C GLU A 248 20.36 28.50 21.74
N ARG A 249 19.71 29.33 22.55
CA ARG A 249 18.36 29.89 22.35
C ARG A 249 18.37 31.11 21.43
N PRO A 250 17.21 31.55 20.89
CA PRO A 250 17.15 32.75 20.05
C PRO A 250 17.80 33.97 20.73
N PRO A 251 18.46 34.84 19.97
CA PRO A 251 19.15 36.00 20.52
C PRO A 251 18.16 37.02 21.10
N GLN A 252 18.65 37.86 22.01
CA GLN A 252 17.83 38.88 22.68
C GLN A 252 17.09 39.77 21.67
N THR A 253 17.76 40.16 20.58
CA THR A 253 17.19 41.01 19.52
C THR A 253 15.96 40.39 18.85
N VAL A 254 15.95 39.06 18.65
CA VAL A 254 14.77 38.33 18.14
C VAL A 254 13.65 38.28 19.18
N MET A 255 14.01 38.11 20.46
CA MET A 255 13.02 38.03 21.54
C MET A 255 12.47 39.40 21.97
N GLN A 256 13.06 40.50 21.50
CA GLN A 256 12.59 41.87 21.75
C GLN A 256 11.45 42.31 20.84
N THR A 257 11.16 41.55 19.78
CA THR A 257 10.05 41.78 18.86
C THR A 257 9.00 40.69 18.99
N ALA A 258 7.74 41.03 18.74
CA ALA A 258 6.63 40.09 18.70
C ALA A 258 5.46 40.59 17.86
N VAL A 259 4.57 39.64 17.53
CA VAL A 259 3.22 39.91 17.00
C VAL A 259 2.17 39.57 18.05
N VAL A 260 1.14 40.40 18.16
CA VAL A 260 0.04 40.25 19.13
C VAL A 260 -1.31 40.27 18.44
N GLY A 261 -2.15 39.27 18.74
CA GLY A 261 -3.52 39.20 18.25
C GLY A 261 -4.49 39.92 19.18
N ARG A 262 -4.66 41.25 19.04
CA ARG A 262 -5.52 42.06 19.92
C ARG A 262 -6.99 41.60 19.92
N ASN A 263 -7.46 41.06 18.79
CA ASN A 263 -8.79 40.48 18.63
C ASN A 263 -8.93 39.07 19.22
N GLY A 264 -7.93 38.58 19.96
CA GLY A 264 -7.96 37.31 20.66
C GLY A 264 -7.51 36.10 19.84
N SER A 265 -6.98 36.29 18.62
CA SER A 265 -6.37 35.20 17.87
C SER A 265 -5.25 35.65 16.94
N LEU A 266 -4.28 34.78 16.73
CA LEU A 266 -3.26 34.86 15.68
C LEU A 266 -3.39 33.63 14.77
N THR A 267 -3.46 33.81 13.46
CA THR A 267 -3.53 32.70 12.49
C THR A 267 -2.42 32.87 11.48
N TYR A 268 -1.73 31.76 11.18
CA TYR A 268 -0.57 31.73 10.28
C TYR A 268 -0.68 30.54 9.33
N ARG A 269 -0.14 30.72 8.13
CA ARG A 269 0.00 29.68 7.10
C ARG A 269 1.41 29.77 6.51
N LEU A 270 2.20 28.72 6.69
CA LEU A 270 3.59 28.58 6.21
C LEU A 270 3.63 27.51 5.11
N ASN A 271 4.39 27.72 4.04
CA ASN A 271 4.78 26.64 3.15
C ASN A 271 6.17 26.17 3.60
N LEU A 272 6.31 24.88 3.88
CA LEU A 272 7.52 24.30 4.42
C LEU A 272 8.21 23.49 3.34
N ASP A 273 9.28 24.04 2.78
CA ASP A 273 10.11 23.33 1.81
C ASP A 273 10.66 22.02 2.40
N GLY A 274 10.60 20.98 1.58
CA GLY A 274 10.97 19.63 1.95
C GLY A 274 9.89 18.83 2.71
N PHE A 275 8.73 19.39 3.05
CA PHE A 275 7.62 18.63 3.68
C PHE A 275 6.62 18.08 2.62
N PRO A 276 5.79 17.05 2.91
CA PRO A 276 5.48 16.46 4.21
C PRO A 276 6.60 15.59 4.80
N GLY A 277 6.65 15.49 6.12
CA GLY A 277 7.69 14.75 6.82
C GLY A 277 7.63 14.90 8.34
N PHE A 278 8.46 14.10 9.02
CA PHE A 278 8.66 14.23 10.45
C PHE A 278 9.71 15.31 10.75
N GLY A 279 9.50 16.02 11.85
CA GLY A 279 10.41 17.04 12.30
C GLY A 279 10.13 17.46 13.72
N TRP A 280 10.69 18.59 14.10
CA TRP A 280 10.33 19.30 15.32
C TRP A 280 10.02 20.77 15.02
N ALA A 281 9.21 21.35 15.87
CA ALA A 281 8.88 22.77 15.80
C ALA A 281 8.97 23.38 17.21
N PHE A 282 9.73 24.45 17.32
CA PHE A 282 9.84 25.27 18.51
C PHE A 282 9.15 26.60 18.27
N SER A 283 8.27 26.98 19.19
CA SER A 283 7.76 28.35 19.28
C SER A 283 8.39 29.02 20.48
N TYR A 284 8.81 30.27 20.34
CA TYR A 284 9.47 31.02 21.39
C TYR A 284 8.62 32.21 21.81
N PHE A 285 8.44 32.37 23.12
CA PHE A 285 7.61 33.38 23.73
C PHE A 285 8.37 34.16 24.78
N ALA A 286 8.24 35.48 24.78
CA ALA A 286 8.65 36.37 25.86
C ALA A 286 7.60 37.46 26.01
N GLU A 287 7.11 37.68 27.23
CA GLU A 287 6.21 38.81 27.49
C GLU A 287 7.02 40.10 27.48
N ILE A 288 6.79 40.93 26.46
CA ILE A 288 7.54 42.18 26.24
C ILE A 288 6.72 43.44 26.54
N GLU A 289 5.40 43.31 26.75
CA GLU A 289 4.55 44.40 27.20
C GLU A 289 4.59 44.54 28.75
N ASP A 290 4.49 45.78 29.24
CA ASP A 290 4.36 46.05 30.68
C ASP A 290 2.92 45.76 31.14
N LEU A 291 2.70 44.54 31.62
CA LEU A 291 1.40 44.08 32.10
C LEU A 291 1.13 44.53 33.55
N SER A 292 -0.12 44.93 33.83
CA SER A 292 -0.56 45.19 35.21
C SER A 292 -0.72 43.87 35.99
N SER A 293 -0.80 43.93 37.33
CA SER A 293 -1.00 42.73 38.16
C SER A 293 -2.34 42.01 37.91
N SER A 294 -3.28 42.64 37.20
CA SER A 294 -4.57 42.05 36.80
C SER A 294 -4.56 41.49 35.38
N ASP A 295 -3.50 41.72 34.61
CA ASP A 295 -3.42 41.28 33.22
C ASP A 295 -2.83 39.88 33.12
N ILE A 296 -3.56 38.98 32.46
CA ILE A 296 -3.19 37.58 32.23
C ILE A 296 -3.19 37.33 30.73
N ARG A 297 -2.07 36.81 30.20
CA ARG A 297 -1.96 36.37 28.81
C ARG A 297 -1.92 34.85 28.71
N LYS A 298 -3.08 34.26 28.43
CA LYS A 298 -3.26 32.82 28.28
C LYS A 298 -3.96 32.46 26.98
N PHE A 299 -3.37 31.53 26.25
CA PHE A 299 -3.86 31.14 24.92
C PHE A 299 -3.52 29.69 24.62
N ARG A 300 -4.18 29.13 23.60
CA ARG A 300 -4.02 27.75 23.15
C ARG A 300 -3.48 27.73 21.74
N PHE A 301 -2.48 26.89 21.50
CA PHE A 301 -2.05 26.52 20.16
C PHE A 301 -3.08 25.55 19.55
N ILE A 302 -3.49 25.81 18.32
CA ILE A 302 -4.49 25.04 17.59
C ILE A 302 -3.88 24.65 16.26
N LEU A 303 -3.68 23.35 16.08
CA LEU A 303 -3.26 22.74 14.83
C LEU A 303 -4.45 21.95 14.24
N PRO A 304 -5.02 22.37 13.09
CA PRO A 304 -6.12 21.64 12.46
C PRO A 304 -5.72 20.20 12.16
N GLY A 305 -6.55 19.24 12.59
CA GLY A 305 -6.31 17.80 12.36
C GLY A 305 -5.49 17.10 13.44
N ASP A 306 -4.86 17.82 14.39
CA ASP A 306 -4.13 17.23 15.51
C ASP A 306 -4.68 17.72 16.86
N PRO A 307 -5.66 17.00 17.44
CA PRO A 307 -6.26 17.36 18.71
C PRO A 307 -5.34 17.10 19.91
N ASP A 308 -4.27 16.33 19.78
CA ASP A 308 -3.33 16.03 20.87
C ASP A 308 -2.34 17.19 21.06
N LEU A 309 -1.79 17.73 19.97
CA LEU A 309 -0.96 18.95 20.00
C LEU A 309 -1.75 20.20 20.43
N SER A 310 -3.07 20.21 20.20
CA SER A 310 -3.94 21.35 20.51
C SER A 310 -4.39 21.45 21.98
N LYS A 311 -3.88 20.62 22.91
CA LYS A 311 -4.40 20.53 24.30
C LYS A 311 -3.84 21.56 25.28
N ALA A 312 -2.57 21.94 25.15
CA ALA A 312 -1.89 22.76 26.16
C ALA A 312 -2.27 24.24 26.04
N ALA A 313 -2.65 24.86 27.15
CA ALA A 313 -2.75 26.32 27.26
C ALA A 313 -1.39 26.87 27.69
N VAL A 314 -0.87 27.85 26.95
CA VAL A 314 0.34 28.60 27.27
C VAL A 314 -0.05 29.79 28.14
N ASN A 315 0.59 29.93 29.31
CA ASN A 315 0.50 31.12 30.16
C ASN A 315 1.91 31.69 30.38
N ILE A 316 2.29 32.71 29.61
CA ILE A 316 3.68 33.20 29.57
C ILE A 316 4.17 33.62 30.97
N GLN A 317 3.33 34.29 31.77
CA GLN A 317 3.71 34.79 33.11
C GLN A 317 3.98 33.64 34.10
N GLU A 318 3.19 32.57 34.06
CA GLU A 318 3.36 31.39 34.91
C GLU A 318 4.52 30.50 34.43
N ASN A 319 4.64 30.33 33.11
CA ASN A 319 5.61 29.43 32.49
C ASN A 319 7.03 30.00 32.46
N ALA A 320 7.20 31.32 32.29
CA ALA A 320 8.51 31.98 32.24
C ALA A 320 8.99 32.52 33.61
N GLN A 321 8.23 32.30 34.70
CA GLN A 321 8.46 32.90 36.03
C GLN A 321 8.58 34.45 36.00
N GLY A 322 7.81 35.15 35.16
CA GLY A 322 7.79 36.62 35.06
C GLY A 322 7.89 37.18 33.64
N SER A 323 7.75 38.51 33.49
CA SER A 323 7.91 39.22 32.20
C SER A 323 9.38 39.30 31.78
N TYR A 324 9.63 39.48 30.48
CA TYR A 324 10.97 39.59 29.89
C TYR A 324 11.85 38.33 30.07
N ARG A 325 11.24 37.16 30.14
CA ARG A 325 11.90 35.83 30.19
C ARG A 325 11.38 34.94 29.07
N LEU A 326 12.27 34.15 28.48
CA LEU A 326 11.94 33.23 27.38
C LEU A 326 11.23 31.97 27.90
N TYR A 327 10.14 31.59 27.24
CA TYR A 327 9.45 30.31 27.37
C TYR A 327 9.40 29.59 26.01
N GLU A 328 9.68 28.29 26.02
CA GLU A 328 9.88 27.45 24.83
C GLU A 328 9.08 26.14 24.98
N PRO A 329 7.86 26.07 24.44
CA PRO A 329 7.21 24.79 24.19
C PRO A 329 7.83 24.14 22.94
N GLY A 330 8.53 23.03 23.14
CA GLY A 330 9.02 22.15 22.07
C GLY A 330 8.01 21.05 21.72
N TYR A 331 7.85 20.79 20.44
CA TYR A 331 7.10 19.64 19.93
C TYR A 331 8.02 18.76 19.08
N ASP A 332 8.48 17.67 19.67
CA ASP A 332 9.40 16.73 19.02
C ASP A 332 8.62 15.64 18.28
N ASN A 333 9.16 15.20 17.14
CA ASN A 333 8.64 14.07 16.36
C ASN A 333 7.18 14.26 15.89
N ILE A 334 6.92 15.44 15.33
CA ILE A 334 5.63 15.80 14.76
C ILE A 334 5.66 15.61 13.24
N SER A 335 4.55 15.14 12.68
CA SER A 335 4.35 15.07 11.23
C SER A 335 3.78 16.39 10.74
N LEU A 336 4.50 17.12 9.91
CA LEU A 336 4.04 18.40 9.36
C LEU A 336 3.67 18.25 7.87
N PRO A 337 2.61 18.91 7.42
CA PRO A 337 2.25 18.99 6.00
C PRO A 337 3.15 19.99 5.25
N PHE A 338 3.13 19.93 3.91
CA PHE A 338 3.78 20.96 3.06
C PHE A 338 3.26 22.37 3.37
N VAL A 339 1.96 22.51 3.64
CA VAL A 339 1.34 23.77 4.06
C VAL A 339 0.91 23.69 5.52
N LEU A 340 1.72 24.26 6.41
CA LEU A 340 1.43 24.31 7.84
C LEU A 340 0.52 25.50 8.16
N SER A 341 -0.75 25.22 8.46
CA SER A 341 -1.70 26.22 8.96
C SER A 341 -1.88 26.05 10.47
N PHE A 342 -1.66 27.09 11.26
CA PHE A 342 -1.81 27.06 12.72
C PHE A 342 -2.44 28.33 13.29
N ARG A 343 -3.02 28.22 14.48
CA ARG A 343 -3.67 29.34 15.16
C ARG A 343 -3.35 29.36 16.65
N PHE A 344 -3.12 30.54 17.21
CA PHE A 344 -3.19 30.77 18.65
C PHE A 344 -4.53 31.42 19.00
N GLY A 345 -5.28 30.83 19.92
CA GLY A 345 -6.58 31.33 20.37
C GLY A 345 -6.56 31.70 21.85
N LYS A 346 -7.02 32.91 22.19
CA LYS A 346 -7.17 33.38 23.57
C LYS A 346 -8.11 32.47 24.37
N THR A 347 -7.74 32.11 25.60
CA THR A 347 -8.62 31.35 26.50
C THR A 347 -9.62 32.27 27.22
N SER A 348 -10.73 31.72 27.73
CA SER A 348 -11.79 32.51 28.36
C SER A 348 -11.36 33.23 29.64
N ASP A 349 -10.32 32.72 30.32
CA ASP A 349 -9.72 33.27 31.54
C ASP A 349 -8.58 34.27 31.27
N SER A 350 -8.23 34.52 30.00
CA SER A 350 -7.20 35.49 29.62
C SER A 350 -7.79 36.91 29.51
N THR A 351 -7.07 37.93 29.95
CA THR A 351 -7.41 39.34 29.67
C THR A 351 -6.77 39.81 28.37
N MET A 352 -5.59 39.28 28.03
CA MET A 352 -4.80 39.67 26.86
C MET A 352 -4.91 38.66 25.70
N GLY A 353 -4.66 39.12 24.47
CA GLY A 353 -4.59 38.28 23.26
C GLY A 353 -3.29 37.47 23.16
N PRO A 354 -3.19 36.47 22.27
CA PRO A 354 -1.96 35.70 22.08
C PRO A 354 -0.81 36.56 21.55
N LEU A 355 0.43 36.14 21.85
CA LEU A 355 1.69 36.77 21.47
C LEU A 355 2.64 35.69 20.91
N LEU A 356 3.46 36.02 19.92
CA LEU A 356 4.51 35.14 19.37
C LEU A 356 5.77 35.96 19.02
N ASN A 357 6.95 35.53 19.45
CA ASN A 357 8.22 36.23 19.16
C ASN A 357 9.00 35.55 18.03
N ALA A 358 9.14 34.22 18.11
CA ALA A 358 9.95 33.48 17.15
C ALA A 358 9.43 32.05 16.94
N MET A 359 9.80 31.45 15.81
CA MET A 359 9.52 30.04 15.53
C MET A 359 10.67 29.41 14.73
N GLU A 360 11.02 28.18 15.06
CA GLU A 360 11.99 27.38 14.33
C GLU A 360 11.39 26.01 13.99
N ILE A 361 11.51 25.59 12.73
CA ILE A 361 10.98 24.34 12.20
C ILE A 361 12.11 23.61 11.49
N ASN A 362 12.35 22.36 11.88
CA ASN A 362 13.34 21.51 11.22
C ASN A 362 12.74 20.17 10.86
N LYS A 363 13.15 19.64 9.70
CA LYS A 363 12.80 18.32 9.19
C LYS A 363 13.88 17.30 9.55
N TYR A 364 13.47 16.10 9.95
CA TYR A 364 14.38 14.96 10.02
C TYR A 364 14.74 14.49 8.61
N LEU A 365 16.02 14.55 8.28
CA LEU A 365 16.58 14.05 7.03
C LEU A 365 17.37 12.77 7.31
N LYS A 366 16.83 11.61 6.89
CA LYS A 366 17.44 10.31 7.16
C LYS A 366 18.83 10.20 6.54
N MET A 367 19.81 9.75 7.30
CA MET A 367 21.18 9.52 6.82
C MET A 367 21.19 8.27 5.92
N SER A 368 21.70 8.41 4.69
CA SER A 368 21.90 7.28 3.77
C SER A 368 23.20 6.53 4.13
N ASP A 369 23.20 5.21 3.97
CA ASP A 369 24.38 4.36 4.13
C ASP A 369 25.17 4.13 2.82
N GLY A 370 24.81 4.84 1.75
CA GLY A 370 25.44 4.71 0.44
C GLY A 370 24.80 3.65 -0.47
N SER A 371 23.71 3.00 -0.06
CA SER A 371 22.75 2.37 -0.97
C SER A 371 21.68 3.39 -1.37
N LEU A 372 21.16 3.34 -2.61
CA LEU A 372 20.02 4.16 -3.04
C LEU A 372 18.81 3.84 -2.12
N ASP A 373 18.63 4.64 -1.06
CA ASP A 373 17.81 4.28 0.09
C ASP A 373 16.34 4.10 -0.33
N GLY A 374 15.83 2.88 -0.19
CA GLY A 374 14.42 2.53 -0.40
C GLY A 374 14.10 1.68 -1.63
N PHE A 375 15.03 1.49 -2.58
CA PHE A 375 14.81 0.55 -3.69
C PHE A 375 15.23 -0.86 -3.30
N VAL A 376 14.33 -1.82 -3.50
CA VAL A 376 14.64 -3.25 -3.37
C VAL A 376 14.36 -3.91 -4.70
N SER A 377 15.34 -4.60 -5.28
CA SER A 377 15.14 -5.40 -6.48
C SER A 377 15.59 -6.82 -6.21
N LEU A 378 14.63 -7.75 -6.25
CA LEU A 378 14.86 -9.18 -6.04
C LEU A 378 14.81 -9.93 -7.36
N ASP A 379 15.89 -10.64 -7.66
CA ASP A 379 15.98 -11.62 -8.73
C ASP A 379 15.55 -12.99 -8.18
N CYS A 380 14.32 -13.41 -8.51
CA CYS A 380 13.72 -14.59 -7.91
C CYS A 380 14.30 -15.87 -8.54
N GLY A 381 15.00 -16.66 -7.71
CA GLY A 381 15.78 -17.80 -8.20
C GLY A 381 17.19 -17.44 -8.69
N GLY A 382 17.56 -16.16 -8.62
CA GLY A 382 18.92 -15.68 -8.85
C GLY A 382 19.94 -16.29 -7.89
N LYS A 383 21.24 -16.18 -8.23
CA LYS A 383 22.33 -16.72 -7.38
C LYS A 383 23.29 -15.67 -6.85
N ASN A 384 23.52 -14.61 -7.61
CA ASN A 384 24.51 -13.59 -7.31
C ASN A 384 23.88 -12.21 -7.43
N ASN A 385 24.41 -11.25 -6.68
CA ASN A 385 24.07 -9.85 -6.86
C ASN A 385 24.63 -9.35 -8.20
N PHE A 386 23.92 -8.45 -8.86
CA PHE A 386 24.39 -7.75 -10.06
C PHE A 386 23.76 -6.37 -10.16
N THR A 387 24.36 -5.50 -10.96
CA THR A 387 23.76 -4.22 -11.34
C THR A 387 23.30 -4.31 -12.79
N ASP A 388 22.07 -3.90 -13.07
CA ASP A 388 21.54 -3.92 -14.43
C ASP A 388 22.00 -2.71 -15.26
N GLU A 389 21.56 -2.66 -16.53
CA GLU A 389 21.90 -1.58 -17.47
C GLU A 389 21.31 -0.21 -17.05
N LEU A 390 20.32 -0.21 -16.15
CA LEU A 390 19.72 1.00 -15.60
C LEU A 390 20.49 1.52 -14.37
N GLY A 391 21.46 0.77 -13.87
CA GLY A 391 22.20 1.09 -12.64
C GLY A 391 21.51 0.61 -11.35
N LEU A 392 20.48 -0.24 -11.45
CA LEU A 392 19.78 -0.79 -10.30
C LEU A 392 20.49 -2.03 -9.76
N GLU A 393 20.67 -2.10 -8.45
CA GLU A 393 21.21 -3.28 -7.79
C GLU A 393 20.14 -4.36 -7.58
N TRP A 394 20.44 -5.57 -8.05
CA TRP A 394 19.61 -6.76 -7.93
C TRP A 394 20.25 -7.73 -6.95
N THR A 395 19.43 -8.28 -6.05
CA THR A 395 19.85 -9.28 -5.06
C THR A 395 19.02 -10.55 -5.21
N PRO A 396 19.61 -11.74 -4.99
CA PRO A 396 18.86 -12.99 -4.98
C PRO A 396 17.82 -13.04 -3.86
N ASP A 397 16.70 -13.72 -4.10
CA ASP A 397 15.63 -13.92 -3.13
C ASP A 397 15.92 -15.01 -2.06
N ASN A 398 17.15 -15.04 -1.54
CA ASN A 398 17.64 -16.05 -0.59
C ASN A 398 16.84 -16.12 0.73
N GLN A 399 16.04 -15.10 1.04
CA GLN A 399 15.13 -15.10 2.18
C GLN A 399 13.97 -16.08 1.99
N MET A 400 13.67 -16.47 0.75
CA MET A 400 12.61 -17.42 0.43
C MET A 400 13.14 -18.87 0.54
N ILE A 401 12.74 -19.54 1.63
CA ILE A 401 13.20 -20.90 1.96
C ILE A 401 12.44 -21.98 1.16
N LYS A 402 11.23 -21.66 0.68
CA LYS A 402 10.35 -22.59 -0.06
C LYS A 402 10.44 -22.34 -1.57
N GLY A 403 10.06 -23.34 -2.36
CA GLY A 403 10.03 -23.26 -3.82
C GLY A 403 11.32 -23.75 -4.48
N GLU A 404 11.21 -24.07 -5.77
CA GLU A 404 12.28 -24.56 -6.62
C GLU A 404 12.68 -23.46 -7.62
N ILE A 405 13.86 -23.61 -8.23
CA ILE A 405 14.45 -22.62 -9.14
C ILE A 405 14.57 -23.25 -10.52
N ALA A 406 14.15 -22.54 -11.55
CA ALA A 406 14.38 -22.91 -12.94
C ALA A 406 15.09 -21.79 -13.70
N ASN A 407 15.88 -22.17 -14.70
CA ASN A 407 16.44 -21.25 -15.68
C ASN A 407 15.49 -21.16 -16.87
N ILE A 408 15.30 -19.95 -17.38
CA ILE A 408 14.49 -19.68 -18.56
C ILE A 408 15.35 -19.03 -19.65
N SER A 409 14.99 -19.31 -20.90
CA SER A 409 15.67 -18.77 -22.08
C SER A 409 14.63 -18.38 -23.11
N VAL A 410 14.30 -17.09 -23.15
CA VAL A 410 13.33 -16.52 -24.10
C VAL A 410 14.08 -15.79 -25.21
N ALA A 411 13.63 -15.98 -26.46
CA ALA A 411 14.25 -15.32 -27.61
C ALA A 411 14.09 -13.79 -27.52
N ASN A 412 15.15 -13.04 -27.80
CA ASN A 412 15.23 -11.57 -27.74
C ASN A 412 15.12 -10.95 -26.34
N GLU A 413 15.11 -11.73 -25.26
CA GLU A 413 15.24 -11.23 -23.89
C GLU A 413 16.69 -11.39 -23.41
N MET A 414 17.38 -10.28 -23.16
CA MET A 414 18.79 -10.29 -22.75
C MET A 414 19.00 -9.96 -21.27
N ARG A 415 17.99 -9.38 -20.60
CA ARG A 415 18.06 -8.89 -19.23
C ARG A 415 18.30 -10.02 -18.24
N THR A 416 19.21 -9.82 -17.30
CA THR A 416 19.69 -10.86 -16.38
C THR A 416 18.61 -11.33 -15.41
N GLN A 417 17.80 -10.41 -14.88
CA GLN A 417 16.69 -10.66 -13.95
C GLN A 417 15.54 -11.52 -14.51
N TYR A 418 15.58 -11.81 -15.82
CA TYR A 418 14.58 -12.64 -16.49
C TYR A 418 15.17 -13.96 -17.00
N ARG A 419 16.33 -14.39 -16.47
CA ARG A 419 16.94 -15.69 -16.80
C ARG A 419 16.60 -16.78 -15.80
N THR A 420 16.06 -16.41 -14.65
CA THR A 420 15.70 -17.31 -13.55
C THR A 420 14.28 -17.04 -13.10
N VAL A 421 13.64 -18.09 -12.60
CA VAL A 421 12.35 -18.00 -11.92
C VAL A 421 12.38 -18.86 -10.67
N ARG A 422 11.65 -18.43 -9.65
CA ARG A 422 11.26 -19.28 -8.54
C ARG A 422 9.83 -19.76 -8.75
N TYR A 423 9.61 -21.07 -8.64
CA TYR A 423 8.29 -21.68 -8.77
C TYR A 423 7.92 -22.53 -7.56
N PHE A 424 6.62 -22.75 -7.39
CA PHE A 424 6.04 -23.38 -6.22
C PHE A 424 5.10 -24.54 -6.61
N PRO A 425 4.89 -25.51 -5.71
CA PRO A 425 3.91 -26.57 -5.93
C PRO A 425 2.50 -26.02 -6.22
N ALA A 426 1.79 -26.65 -7.16
CA ALA A 426 0.38 -26.39 -7.44
C ALA A 426 -0.50 -27.08 -6.38
N ASP A 427 -0.45 -26.58 -5.15
CA ASP A 427 -1.23 -27.07 -4.02
C ASP A 427 -2.13 -25.98 -3.42
N ASN A 428 -2.89 -26.35 -2.39
CA ASN A 428 -3.76 -25.42 -1.67
C ASN A 428 -3.01 -24.62 -0.60
N ASN A 429 -1.68 -24.45 -0.73
CA ASN A 429 -0.92 -23.60 0.18
C ASN A 429 -0.69 -22.21 -0.43
N LYS A 430 -0.17 -21.30 0.39
CA LYS A 430 0.34 -20.02 -0.07
C LYS A 430 1.84 -19.89 0.19
N TYR A 431 2.50 -19.13 -0.65
CA TYR A 431 3.93 -18.90 -0.62
C TYR A 431 4.19 -17.40 -0.57
N CYS A 432 4.69 -16.91 0.56
CA CYS A 432 4.74 -15.49 0.84
C CYS A 432 6.17 -14.98 0.96
N TYR A 433 6.48 -13.92 0.22
CA TYR A 433 7.62 -13.04 0.46
C TYR A 433 7.29 -12.09 1.60
N THR A 434 8.25 -11.83 2.49
CA THR A 434 8.13 -10.81 3.53
C THR A 434 9.22 -9.77 3.32
N LEU A 435 8.83 -8.53 3.02
CA LEU A 435 9.76 -7.43 2.77
C LEU A 435 9.71 -6.43 3.91
N ARG A 436 10.85 -5.85 4.27
CA ARG A 436 10.93 -4.77 5.25
C ARG A 436 10.65 -3.45 4.56
N VAL A 437 9.85 -2.61 5.20
CA VAL A 437 9.46 -1.28 4.72
C VAL A 437 9.53 -0.28 5.87
N ILE A 438 9.62 1.00 5.54
CA ILE A 438 9.50 2.07 6.54
C ILE A 438 8.02 2.39 6.72
N SER A 439 7.53 2.31 7.96
CA SER A 439 6.14 2.67 8.27
C SER A 439 5.88 4.14 7.97
N ARG A 440 4.66 4.42 7.49
CA ARG A 440 4.17 5.72 6.99
C ARG A 440 4.88 6.25 5.74
N THR A 441 5.57 5.37 5.01
CA THR A 441 6.17 5.68 3.72
C THR A 441 5.37 5.03 2.59
N ARG A 442 5.21 5.75 1.47
CA ARG A 442 4.56 5.23 0.26
C ARG A 442 5.55 4.44 -0.57
N TYR A 443 5.07 3.33 -1.12
CA TYR A 443 5.85 2.49 -2.01
C TYR A 443 5.02 2.10 -3.21
N LEU A 444 5.70 1.93 -4.34
CA LEU A 444 5.24 1.09 -5.43
C LEU A 444 5.89 -0.29 -5.25
N VAL A 445 5.06 -1.33 -5.29
CA VAL A 445 5.52 -2.70 -5.40
C VAL A 445 5.17 -3.24 -6.78
N ARG A 446 6.11 -3.95 -7.40
CA ARG A 446 5.96 -4.57 -8.72
C ARG A 446 6.36 -6.04 -8.63
N ALA A 447 5.46 -6.91 -9.08
CA ALA A 447 5.74 -8.33 -9.26
C ALA A 447 5.69 -8.67 -10.75
N THR A 448 6.71 -9.37 -11.25
CA THR A 448 6.85 -9.68 -12.68
C THR A 448 6.96 -11.19 -12.92
N PHE A 449 6.36 -11.63 -14.02
CA PHE A 449 6.18 -13.02 -14.41
C PHE A 449 6.57 -13.21 -15.87
N LEU A 450 7.71 -13.86 -16.12
CA LEU A 450 8.09 -14.39 -17.42
C LEU A 450 8.14 -15.91 -17.32
N TYR A 451 7.23 -16.59 -18.02
CA TYR A 451 7.07 -18.04 -17.89
C TYR A 451 8.19 -18.83 -18.56
N GLY A 452 8.55 -18.50 -19.80
CA GLY A 452 9.66 -19.16 -20.51
C GLY A 452 9.56 -20.69 -20.63
N ASP A 453 8.35 -21.26 -20.46
CA ASP A 453 8.05 -22.69 -20.49
C ASP A 453 8.98 -23.54 -19.60
N PHE A 454 9.32 -23.03 -18.41
CA PHE A 454 10.33 -23.65 -17.54
C PHE A 454 10.00 -25.09 -17.11
N ASP A 455 8.72 -25.46 -17.09
CA ASP A 455 8.23 -26.78 -16.65
C ASP A 455 7.89 -27.72 -17.83
N ASN A 456 8.02 -27.27 -19.09
CA ASN A 456 7.76 -28.04 -20.32
C ASN A 456 6.40 -28.78 -20.34
N ASN A 457 5.37 -28.21 -19.71
CA ASN A 457 4.09 -28.88 -19.52
C ASN A 457 3.00 -28.47 -20.52
N GLU A 458 3.29 -27.53 -21.44
CA GLU A 458 2.33 -26.96 -22.42
C GLU A 458 1.04 -26.38 -21.80
N VAL A 459 0.99 -26.22 -20.47
CA VAL A 459 -0.17 -25.73 -19.72
C VAL A 459 0.20 -24.41 -19.09
N TYR A 460 -0.38 -23.33 -19.61
CA TYR A 460 -0.10 -22.01 -19.07
C TYR A 460 -0.57 -21.84 -17.62
N PRO A 461 0.29 -21.32 -16.73
CA PRO A 461 -0.06 -21.12 -15.34
C PRO A 461 -1.16 -20.08 -15.12
N LYS A 462 -2.01 -20.34 -14.13
CA LYS A 462 -3.00 -19.41 -13.59
C LYS A 462 -3.09 -19.54 -12.08
N PHE A 463 -2.84 -18.45 -11.36
CA PHE A 463 -2.79 -18.41 -9.90
C PHE A 463 -3.04 -16.99 -9.39
N ASP A 464 -3.29 -16.82 -8.10
CA ASP A 464 -3.54 -15.52 -7.49
C ASP A 464 -2.29 -14.98 -6.79
N ILE A 465 -2.12 -13.66 -6.84
CA ILE A 465 -1.21 -12.89 -6.00
C ILE A 465 -2.00 -12.04 -5.01
N SER A 466 -1.53 -11.95 -3.77
CA SER A 466 -2.14 -11.17 -2.68
C SER A 466 -1.12 -10.27 -1.99
N PHE A 467 -1.54 -9.09 -1.57
CA PHE A 467 -0.79 -8.15 -0.75
C PHE A 467 -1.38 -8.16 0.67
N GLY A 468 -0.62 -8.72 1.61
CA GLY A 468 -1.12 -9.06 2.94
C GLY A 468 -2.33 -10.01 2.84
N PRO A 469 -3.45 -9.73 3.54
CA PRO A 469 -4.70 -10.49 3.39
C PRO A 469 -5.51 -10.11 2.14
N THR A 470 -5.10 -9.07 1.41
CA THR A 470 -5.89 -8.50 0.31
C THR A 470 -5.54 -9.20 -1.00
N HIS A 471 -6.53 -9.75 -1.68
CA HIS A 471 -6.34 -10.27 -3.04
C HIS A 471 -5.94 -9.13 -3.98
N TRP A 472 -4.77 -9.23 -4.60
CA TRP A 472 -4.23 -8.20 -5.47
C TRP A 472 -4.64 -8.45 -6.92
N ALA A 473 -4.28 -9.58 -7.51
CA ALA A 473 -4.63 -9.91 -8.89
C ALA A 473 -4.62 -11.44 -9.14
N THR A 474 -5.28 -11.88 -10.21
CA THR A 474 -5.11 -13.22 -10.76
C THR A 474 -4.14 -13.15 -11.93
N ILE A 475 -3.02 -13.84 -11.84
CA ILE A 475 -2.02 -13.95 -12.89
C ILE A 475 -2.51 -14.99 -13.91
N VAL A 476 -2.56 -14.61 -15.18
CA VAL A 476 -2.95 -15.48 -16.29
C VAL A 476 -1.87 -15.40 -17.35
N ILE A 477 -1.11 -16.48 -17.51
CA ILE A 477 -0.16 -16.58 -18.61
C ILE A 477 -0.91 -17.06 -19.86
N SER A 478 -0.69 -16.40 -21.00
CA SER A 478 -1.23 -16.83 -22.29
C SER A 478 -0.17 -17.06 -23.37
N ASP A 479 1.05 -16.58 -23.14
CA ASP A 479 2.21 -16.73 -23.99
C ASP A 479 3.45 -16.88 -23.12
N ALA A 480 4.30 -17.87 -23.42
CA ALA A 480 5.51 -18.16 -22.67
C ALA A 480 6.56 -17.04 -22.76
N ASN A 481 6.52 -16.24 -23.83
CA ASN A 481 7.54 -15.22 -24.12
C ASN A 481 7.12 -13.80 -23.68
N THR A 482 5.89 -13.62 -23.21
CA THR A 482 5.37 -12.32 -22.80
C THR A 482 5.65 -12.09 -21.32
N ILE A 483 6.12 -10.89 -20.99
CA ILE A 483 6.31 -10.45 -19.60
C ILE A 483 4.99 -9.88 -19.08
N GLU A 484 4.45 -10.52 -18.04
CA GLU A 484 3.31 -10.01 -17.29
C GLU A 484 3.79 -9.33 -16.00
N SER A 485 3.25 -8.16 -15.68
CA SER A 485 3.60 -7.44 -14.44
C SER A 485 2.35 -6.87 -13.77
N GLN A 486 2.42 -6.77 -12.44
CA GLN A 486 1.39 -6.14 -11.62
C GLN A 486 2.06 -5.10 -10.72
N GLU A 487 1.48 -3.91 -10.65
CA GLU A 487 1.95 -2.82 -9.79
C GLU A 487 0.86 -2.38 -8.81
N LEU A 488 1.27 -2.13 -7.57
CA LEU A 488 0.42 -1.65 -6.50
C LEU A 488 1.14 -0.55 -5.74
N ILE A 489 0.45 0.56 -5.54
CA ILE A 489 0.92 1.68 -4.73
C ILE A 489 0.18 1.64 -3.39
N PHE A 490 0.93 1.73 -2.30
CA PHE A 490 0.39 1.63 -0.95
C PHE A 490 1.16 2.51 0.05
N LEU A 491 0.49 2.90 1.13
CA LEU A 491 1.10 3.49 2.31
C LEU A 491 1.43 2.37 3.31
N ALA A 492 2.69 2.20 3.66
CA ALA A 492 3.10 1.18 4.62
C ALA A 492 2.57 1.53 6.02
N THR A 493 1.70 0.71 6.61
CA THR A 493 1.23 0.88 8.00
C THR A 493 2.12 0.18 9.02
N ASP A 494 2.77 -0.90 8.58
CA ASP A 494 3.58 -1.82 9.38
C ASP A 494 5.02 -1.85 8.87
N PRO A 495 6.01 -2.28 9.68
CA PRO A 495 7.43 -2.32 9.29
C PRO A 495 7.75 -3.45 8.29
N THR A 496 6.76 -4.29 7.98
CA THR A 496 6.90 -5.38 7.02
C THR A 496 5.63 -5.53 6.19
N ILE A 497 5.79 -5.89 4.93
CA ILE A 497 4.70 -6.28 4.03
C ILE A 497 4.83 -7.74 3.63
N SER A 498 3.73 -8.36 3.23
CA SER A 498 3.72 -9.74 2.75
C SER A 498 3.11 -9.82 1.36
N ILE A 499 3.74 -10.58 0.46
CA ILE A 499 3.28 -10.76 -0.92
C ILE A 499 3.21 -12.25 -1.19
N CYS A 500 2.00 -12.77 -1.42
CA CYS A 500 1.72 -14.19 -1.41
C CYS A 500 1.20 -14.69 -2.74
N LEU A 501 1.75 -15.78 -3.24
CA LEU A 501 1.22 -16.56 -4.37
C LEU A 501 0.35 -17.70 -3.81
N SER A 502 -0.84 -17.91 -4.38
CA SER A 502 -1.80 -18.93 -3.91
C SER A 502 -2.82 -19.31 -4.99
N ASN A 503 -3.73 -20.24 -4.69
CA ASN A 503 -4.86 -20.61 -5.56
C ASN A 503 -4.44 -21.00 -6.99
N ALA A 504 -3.44 -21.87 -7.13
CA ALA A 504 -3.05 -22.42 -8.42
C ALA A 504 -4.23 -23.18 -9.06
N THR A 505 -4.71 -22.72 -10.21
CA THR A 505 -5.80 -23.36 -10.97
C THR A 505 -5.29 -24.16 -12.15
N THR A 506 -4.26 -23.67 -12.84
CA THR A 506 -3.51 -24.38 -13.89
C THR A 506 -2.03 -24.09 -13.73
N GLY A 507 -1.17 -25.07 -14.05
CA GLY A 507 0.28 -24.92 -13.93
C GLY A 507 0.79 -24.64 -12.51
N GLN A 508 2.10 -24.41 -12.39
CA GLN A 508 2.74 -24.07 -11.12
C GLN A 508 2.80 -22.53 -10.94
N PRO A 509 2.49 -22.00 -9.73
CA PRO A 509 2.76 -20.60 -9.42
C PRO A 509 4.25 -20.31 -9.51
N PHE A 510 4.62 -19.16 -10.07
CA PHE A 510 6.02 -18.75 -10.20
C PHE A 510 6.15 -17.23 -10.12
N ILE A 511 7.36 -16.74 -9.94
CA ILE A 511 7.70 -15.31 -9.95
C ILE A 511 9.12 -15.12 -10.49
N SER A 512 9.32 -14.10 -11.31
CA SER A 512 10.63 -13.76 -11.91
C SER A 512 11.32 -12.64 -11.14
N THR A 513 10.60 -11.54 -10.87
CA THR A 513 11.14 -10.41 -10.10
C THR A 513 10.16 -9.88 -9.08
N LEU A 514 10.71 -9.33 -8.01
CA LEU A 514 9.97 -8.55 -7.02
C LEU A 514 10.71 -7.26 -6.72
N GLU A 515 10.06 -6.14 -7.02
CA GLU A 515 10.64 -4.80 -6.93
C GLU A 515 9.82 -3.95 -5.96
N LEU A 516 10.52 -3.18 -5.13
CA LEU A 516 9.96 -2.19 -4.23
C LEU A 516 10.63 -0.85 -4.52
N ARG A 517 9.82 0.19 -4.72
CA ARG A 517 10.26 1.54 -5.04
C ARG A 517 9.68 2.50 -4.02
N GLN A 518 10.54 3.16 -3.27
CA GLN A 518 10.13 4.15 -2.29
C GLN A 518 9.79 5.46 -2.97
N PHE A 519 8.66 6.05 -2.59
CA PHE A 519 8.33 7.42 -2.96
C PHE A 519 8.79 8.40 -1.89
N ASN A 520 9.34 9.53 -2.34
CA ASN A 520 9.66 10.66 -1.48
C ASN A 520 8.57 11.71 -1.68
N GLY A 521 7.83 12.05 -0.62
CA GLY A 521 6.85 13.13 -0.60
C GLY A 521 5.38 12.69 -0.78
N SER A 522 4.60 13.52 -1.49
CA SER A 522 3.12 13.45 -1.49
C SER A 522 2.52 12.76 -2.71
N ILE A 523 3.35 12.26 -3.63
CA ILE A 523 2.93 11.53 -4.81
C ILE A 523 1.99 10.37 -4.44
N TYR A 524 0.85 10.30 -5.14
CA TYR A 524 -0.26 9.38 -4.88
C TYR A 524 -1.00 9.56 -3.54
N MET A 525 -0.70 10.61 -2.75
CA MET A 525 -1.48 10.94 -1.55
C MET A 525 -2.95 11.18 -1.91
N ASN A 526 -3.85 10.49 -1.22
CA ASN A 526 -5.28 10.66 -1.42
C ASN A 526 -6.08 10.37 -0.14
N GLN A 527 -7.34 10.76 -0.14
CA GLN A 527 -8.22 10.61 1.02
C GLN A 527 -8.63 9.15 1.31
N PHE A 528 -8.41 8.22 0.36
CA PHE A 528 -8.84 6.83 0.44
C PHE A 528 -7.73 5.84 0.84
N GLU A 529 -6.50 6.30 1.09
CA GLU A 529 -5.32 5.46 1.34
C GLU A 529 -5.42 4.56 2.57
N ASN A 530 -6.31 4.86 3.52
CA ASN A 530 -6.56 4.01 4.69
C ASN A 530 -7.49 2.83 4.41
N GLU A 531 -8.22 2.87 3.29
CA GLU A 531 -9.24 1.87 2.93
C GLU A 531 -8.93 1.15 1.61
N PHE A 532 -8.10 1.75 0.75
CA PHE A 532 -7.81 1.27 -0.59
C PHE A 532 -6.33 1.41 -0.93
N PHE A 533 -5.80 0.37 -1.57
CA PHE A 533 -4.57 0.47 -2.35
C PHE A 533 -4.87 1.01 -3.76
N LEU A 534 -3.84 1.53 -4.43
CA LEU A 534 -3.93 1.93 -5.83
C LEU A 534 -3.29 0.85 -6.71
N SER A 535 -4.10 0.05 -7.39
CA SER A 535 -3.63 -0.93 -8.37
C SER A 535 -3.47 -0.26 -9.72
N VAL A 536 -2.26 -0.25 -10.29
CA VAL A 536 -2.01 0.43 -11.56
C VAL A 536 -2.62 -0.40 -12.69
N SER A 537 -3.56 0.19 -13.44
CA SER A 537 -4.22 -0.46 -14.58
C SER A 537 -3.68 0.02 -15.93
N ALA A 538 -3.22 1.26 -16.00
CA ALA A 538 -2.59 1.83 -17.20
C ALA A 538 -1.58 2.92 -16.81
N ARG A 539 -0.40 2.92 -17.44
CA ARG A 539 0.55 4.05 -17.44
C ARG A 539 1.21 4.14 -18.80
N ILE A 540 0.77 5.09 -19.62
CA ILE A 540 1.04 5.14 -21.07
C ILE A 540 1.77 6.43 -21.42
N ASN A 541 2.86 6.30 -22.19
CA ASN A 541 3.54 7.37 -22.90
C ASN A 541 3.06 7.42 -24.36
N PHE A 542 2.34 8.48 -24.73
CA PHE A 542 1.83 8.67 -26.09
C PHE A 542 2.85 9.35 -26.99
N GLY A 543 2.96 8.87 -28.22
CA GLY A 543 3.91 9.43 -29.18
C GLY A 543 5.35 8.95 -28.96
N ALA A 544 5.53 7.89 -28.16
CA ALA A 544 6.83 7.31 -27.88
C ALA A 544 7.56 6.93 -29.19
N GLU A 545 8.87 7.19 -29.23
CA GLU A 545 9.73 6.98 -30.40
C GLU A 545 10.09 5.50 -30.61
N SER A 546 9.99 4.69 -29.55
CA SER A 546 10.26 3.24 -29.59
C SER A 546 9.28 2.45 -28.72
N ASP A 547 9.37 1.12 -28.78
CA ASP A 547 8.60 0.21 -27.91
C ASP A 547 9.22 0.07 -26.51
N ALA A 548 10.43 0.61 -26.28
CA ALA A 548 11.06 0.56 -24.96
C ALA A 548 10.33 1.49 -23.98
N PRO A 549 10.02 1.04 -22.75
CA PRO A 549 9.37 1.87 -21.75
C PRO A 549 10.34 2.91 -21.19
N VAL A 550 9.80 4.07 -20.79
CA VAL A 550 10.55 5.05 -19.99
C VAL A 550 10.44 4.66 -18.52
N ARG A 551 11.59 4.57 -17.83
CA ARG A 551 11.70 4.23 -16.40
C ARG A 551 13.01 4.79 -15.85
N PHE A 552 13.53 4.27 -14.74
CA PHE A 552 14.81 4.71 -14.18
C PHE A 552 15.95 4.64 -15.21
N PRO A 553 16.87 5.63 -15.28
CA PRO A 553 16.99 6.81 -14.40
C PRO A 553 16.13 8.01 -14.81
N ASP A 554 15.46 7.98 -15.96
CA ASP A 554 14.62 9.10 -16.43
C ASP A 554 13.42 9.35 -15.50
N ASP A 555 12.82 8.27 -14.98
CA ASP A 555 11.87 8.32 -13.87
C ASP A 555 12.57 7.97 -12.55
N PRO A 556 12.75 8.93 -11.62
CA PRO A 556 13.50 8.70 -10.37
C PRO A 556 12.82 7.73 -9.42
N PHE A 557 11.52 7.42 -9.61
CA PHE A 557 10.79 6.43 -8.84
C PHE A 557 10.69 5.08 -9.55
N ASP A 558 11.37 4.92 -10.68
CA ASP A 558 11.36 3.72 -11.52
C ASP A 558 9.94 3.27 -11.91
N ARG A 559 9.00 4.21 -12.11
CA ARG A 559 7.70 3.89 -12.70
C ARG A 559 7.90 3.49 -14.15
N ILE A 560 7.17 2.47 -14.60
CA ILE A 560 7.20 2.04 -16.00
C ILE A 560 6.13 2.81 -16.77
N TRP A 561 6.57 3.65 -17.71
CA TRP A 561 5.72 4.33 -18.70
C TRP A 561 5.79 3.56 -20.01
N GLU A 562 4.73 2.82 -20.31
CA GLU A 562 4.67 1.96 -21.49
C GLU A 562 4.44 2.78 -22.76
N SER A 563 5.12 2.42 -23.84
CA SER A 563 4.91 3.05 -25.14
C SER A 563 3.51 2.74 -25.68
N ASP A 564 2.83 3.75 -26.22
CA ASP A 564 1.54 3.62 -26.91
C ASP A 564 1.59 2.73 -28.16
N SER A 565 2.78 2.32 -28.58
CA SER A 565 3.04 1.43 -29.72
C SER A 565 2.99 -0.05 -29.35
N VAL A 566 3.20 -0.37 -28.07
CA VAL A 566 3.23 -1.75 -27.58
C VAL A 566 1.80 -2.29 -27.56
N LYS A 567 1.51 -3.10 -28.58
CA LYS A 567 0.21 -3.78 -28.70
C LYS A 567 0.19 -5.02 -27.80
N LYS A 568 -0.33 -4.89 -26.58
CA LYS A 568 -0.83 -6.08 -25.84
C LYS A 568 -2.14 -6.52 -26.49
N ALA A 569 -2.54 -7.78 -26.33
CA ALA A 569 -3.77 -8.35 -26.90
C ALA A 569 -5.06 -7.54 -26.60
N ASN A 570 -4.96 -6.57 -25.68
CA ASN A 570 -6.01 -5.78 -25.10
C ASN A 570 -5.72 -4.24 -25.06
N TYR A 571 -4.63 -3.74 -25.65
CA TYR A 571 -4.25 -2.32 -25.60
C TYR A 571 -4.30 -1.65 -26.98
N LEU A 572 -5.06 -0.53 -27.07
CA LEU A 572 -5.23 0.33 -28.25
C LEU A 572 -5.66 -0.40 -29.53
N VAL A 573 -6.97 -0.63 -29.67
CA VAL A 573 -7.51 -1.39 -30.82
C VAL A 573 -7.54 -0.57 -32.11
N ASP A 574 -7.66 0.76 -32.06
CA ASP A 574 -7.74 1.61 -33.25
C ASP A 574 -7.20 3.02 -32.99
N VAL A 575 -6.31 3.51 -33.84
CA VAL A 575 -5.89 4.91 -33.89
C VAL A 575 -6.68 5.62 -34.98
N ALA A 576 -7.38 6.70 -34.64
CA ALA A 576 -8.20 7.42 -35.61
C ALA A 576 -7.35 7.99 -36.78
N PRO A 577 -7.86 7.98 -38.03
CA PRO A 577 -7.17 8.59 -39.16
C PRO A 577 -6.82 10.06 -38.90
N GLY A 578 -5.57 10.43 -39.15
CA GLY A 578 -5.04 11.77 -38.87
C GLY A 578 -4.42 11.95 -37.48
N THR A 579 -4.17 10.86 -36.75
CA THR A 579 -3.31 10.89 -35.57
C THR A 579 -1.84 10.84 -36.01
N GLU A 580 -1.04 11.79 -35.54
CA GLU A 580 0.39 11.88 -35.81
C GLU A 580 1.17 11.87 -34.50
N LYS A 581 2.32 11.21 -34.48
CA LYS A 581 3.27 11.29 -33.37
C LYS A 581 4.17 12.50 -33.56
N ILE A 582 4.47 13.18 -32.47
CA ILE A 582 5.40 14.32 -32.43
C ILE A 582 6.31 14.19 -31.21
N SER A 583 7.52 14.75 -31.32
CA SER A 583 8.49 14.82 -30.24
C SER A 583 9.22 16.17 -30.24
N THR A 584 9.84 16.53 -29.12
CA THR A 584 10.66 17.73 -28.98
C THR A 584 11.89 17.48 -28.13
N ASN A 585 12.98 18.19 -28.43
CA ASN A 585 14.20 18.18 -27.62
C ASN A 585 14.25 19.34 -26.62
N LYS A 586 13.25 20.23 -26.63
CA LYS A 586 13.18 21.34 -25.67
C LYS A 586 12.88 20.81 -24.26
N PRO A 587 13.44 21.43 -23.21
CA PRO A 587 13.10 21.06 -21.84
C PRO A 587 11.63 21.33 -21.58
N ILE A 588 10.97 20.40 -20.87
CA ILE A 588 9.59 20.58 -20.41
C ILE A 588 9.63 20.88 -18.93
N ASP A 589 9.03 21.99 -18.53
CA ASP A 589 8.83 22.36 -17.13
C ASP A 589 7.80 21.39 -16.49
N VAL A 590 8.34 20.33 -15.90
CA VAL A 590 7.64 19.43 -14.98
C VAL A 590 7.86 19.99 -13.58
N SER A 591 7.01 20.95 -13.20
CA SER A 591 7.20 21.88 -12.07
C SER A 591 7.41 21.27 -10.68
N TYR A 592 7.47 19.94 -10.51
CA TYR A 592 7.72 19.24 -9.26
C TYR A 592 8.37 17.87 -9.52
N ASP A 593 9.36 17.48 -8.71
CA ASP A 593 10.12 16.20 -8.79
C ASP A 593 9.27 14.93 -8.60
N GLU A 594 7.95 15.08 -8.44
CA GLU A 594 6.95 14.03 -8.19
C GLU A 594 6.04 13.73 -9.41
N ARG A 595 6.27 14.36 -10.57
CA ARG A 595 5.41 14.29 -11.78
C ARG A 595 6.00 13.39 -12.88
N PRO A 596 5.32 13.11 -14.02
CA PRO A 596 5.89 12.27 -15.08
C PRO A 596 7.25 12.79 -15.55
N PRO A 597 8.17 11.89 -15.94
CA PRO A 597 9.52 12.28 -16.33
C PRO A 597 9.48 13.17 -17.59
N GLN A 598 10.45 14.07 -17.71
CA GLN A 598 10.53 15.01 -18.82
C GLN A 598 10.48 14.29 -20.18
N THR A 599 11.16 13.15 -20.29
CA THR A 599 11.21 12.31 -21.50
C THR A 599 9.82 11.85 -21.95
N VAL A 600 8.91 11.55 -21.01
CA VAL A 600 7.50 11.20 -21.32
C VAL A 600 6.74 12.43 -21.80
N MET A 601 7.01 13.60 -21.21
CA MET A 601 6.35 14.85 -21.60
C MET A 601 6.89 15.46 -22.90
N GLN A 602 8.04 15.01 -23.39
CA GLN A 602 8.64 15.42 -24.65
C GLN A 602 8.03 14.74 -25.88
N THR A 603 7.22 13.70 -25.68
CA THR A 603 6.49 12.99 -26.74
C THR A 603 5.00 13.23 -26.62
N ALA A 604 4.30 13.23 -27.76
CA ALA A 604 2.84 13.31 -27.79
C ALA A 604 2.26 12.74 -29.09
N VAL A 605 0.95 12.49 -29.05
CA VAL A 605 0.10 12.26 -30.23
C VAL A 605 -0.80 13.46 -30.47
N VAL A 606 -0.98 13.82 -31.75
CA VAL A 606 -1.83 14.94 -32.19
C VAL A 606 -2.86 14.47 -33.20
N GLY A 607 -4.12 14.81 -32.96
CA GLY A 607 -5.23 14.52 -33.87
C GLY A 607 -5.40 15.63 -34.91
N ARG A 608 -4.64 15.62 -36.01
CA ARG A 608 -4.68 16.65 -37.07
C ARG A 608 -6.07 16.84 -37.70
N ASN A 609 -6.86 15.76 -37.77
CA ASN A 609 -8.25 15.81 -38.22
C ASN A 609 -9.24 16.34 -37.16
N GLY A 610 -8.75 16.92 -36.07
CA GLY A 610 -9.55 17.49 -34.98
C GLY A 610 -10.08 16.47 -33.97
N SER A 611 -9.54 15.25 -33.97
CA SER A 611 -9.96 14.18 -33.05
C SER A 611 -8.82 13.23 -32.72
N LEU A 612 -8.76 12.82 -31.45
CA LEU A 612 -8.03 11.64 -30.99
C LEU A 612 -9.05 10.68 -30.37
N THR A 613 -9.05 9.41 -30.77
CA THR A 613 -9.99 8.41 -30.25
C THR A 613 -9.20 7.18 -29.85
N TYR A 614 -9.47 6.69 -28.64
CA TYR A 614 -8.76 5.56 -28.05
C TYR A 614 -9.71 4.58 -27.39
N ARG A 615 -9.27 3.32 -27.36
CA ARG A 615 -9.94 2.22 -26.67
C ARG A 615 -8.91 1.44 -25.87
N LEU A 616 -9.06 1.44 -24.55
CA LEU A 616 -8.21 0.75 -23.59
C LEU A 616 -9.02 -0.35 -22.91
N ASN A 617 -8.44 -1.54 -22.74
CA ASN A 617 -8.99 -2.50 -21.80
C ASN A 617 -8.26 -2.31 -20.47
N LEU A 618 -9.03 -2.05 -19.42
CA LEU A 618 -8.52 -1.76 -18.09
C LEU A 618 -8.70 -3.00 -17.22
N ASP A 619 -7.62 -3.74 -17.04
CA ASP A 619 -7.65 -4.95 -16.20
C ASP A 619 -8.05 -4.59 -14.77
N GLY A 620 -8.94 -5.42 -14.21
CA GLY A 620 -9.56 -5.20 -12.90
C GLY A 620 -10.84 -4.36 -12.92
N PHE A 621 -11.19 -3.65 -13.99
CA PHE A 621 -12.48 -2.93 -14.08
C PHE A 621 -13.63 -3.85 -14.53
N PRO A 622 -14.93 -3.51 -14.31
CA PRO A 622 -15.47 -2.22 -13.85
C PRO A 622 -15.22 -1.92 -12.38
N GLY A 623 -15.18 -0.63 -12.04
CA GLY A 623 -14.95 -0.16 -10.67
C GLY A 623 -14.55 1.31 -10.61
N PHE A 624 -14.34 1.78 -9.38
CA PHE A 624 -13.84 3.14 -9.13
C PHE A 624 -12.31 3.17 -9.19
N GLY A 625 -11.78 4.27 -9.69
CA GLY A 625 -10.36 4.50 -9.80
C GLY A 625 -10.01 5.98 -9.81
N TRP A 626 -8.71 6.22 -9.92
CA TRP A 626 -8.09 7.52 -10.07
C TRP A 626 -7.42 7.58 -11.44
N ALA A 627 -7.83 8.53 -12.28
CA ALA A 627 -7.29 8.68 -13.62
C ALA A 627 -6.76 10.10 -13.86
N PHE A 628 -5.62 10.20 -14.53
CA PHE A 628 -4.96 11.44 -14.91
C PHE A 628 -4.61 11.43 -16.39
N SER A 629 -4.72 12.58 -17.02
CA SER A 629 -4.13 12.84 -18.34
C SER A 629 -3.07 13.91 -18.19
N TYR A 630 -1.96 13.76 -18.90
CA TYR A 630 -0.85 14.70 -18.86
C TYR A 630 -0.70 15.37 -20.22
N PHE A 631 -0.60 16.70 -20.20
CA PHE A 631 -0.51 17.55 -21.37
C PHE A 631 0.67 18.52 -21.25
N ALA A 632 1.40 18.70 -22.32
CA ALA A 632 2.36 19.79 -22.52
C ALA A 632 2.29 20.22 -23.98
N GLU A 633 2.16 21.52 -24.25
CA GLU A 633 2.20 22.02 -25.62
C GLU A 633 3.66 22.00 -26.09
N ILE A 634 3.98 21.04 -26.94
CA ILE A 634 5.36 20.80 -27.42
C ILE A 634 5.59 21.28 -28.86
N GLU A 635 4.53 21.68 -29.58
CA GLU A 635 4.65 22.34 -30.89
C GLU A 635 4.80 23.86 -30.71
N ASP A 636 5.65 24.47 -31.54
CA ASP A 636 5.79 25.93 -31.60
C ASP A 636 4.59 26.54 -32.33
N LEU A 637 3.57 26.93 -31.57
CA LEU A 637 2.36 27.55 -32.09
C LEU A 637 2.57 29.05 -32.39
N SER A 638 1.98 29.55 -33.48
CA SER A 638 1.95 30.99 -33.76
C SER A 638 1.03 31.72 -32.79
N SER A 639 1.15 33.05 -32.66
CA SER A 639 0.27 33.85 -31.80
C SER A 639 -1.21 33.82 -32.20
N SER A 640 -1.53 33.34 -33.40
CA SER A 640 -2.91 33.13 -33.88
C SER A 640 -3.42 31.71 -33.69
N ASP A 641 -2.54 30.76 -33.36
CA ASP A 641 -2.92 29.37 -33.19
C ASP A 641 -3.41 29.09 -31.78
N ILE A 642 -4.52 28.38 -31.68
CA ILE A 642 -5.15 28.02 -30.41
C ILE A 642 -5.39 26.52 -30.44
N ARG A 643 -4.90 25.79 -29.42
CA ARG A 643 -5.22 24.38 -29.22
C ARG A 643 -6.21 24.23 -28.07
N LYS A 644 -7.47 24.04 -28.45
CA LYS A 644 -8.58 23.83 -27.51
C LYS A 644 -9.44 22.64 -27.89
N PHE A 645 -9.70 21.77 -26.93
CA PHE A 645 -10.41 20.52 -27.16
C PHE A 645 -11.16 20.07 -25.90
N ARG A 646 -12.08 19.11 -26.06
CA ARG A 646 -12.83 18.51 -24.96
C ARG A 646 -12.51 17.03 -24.84
N PHE A 647 -12.38 16.55 -23.62
CA PHE A 647 -12.49 15.13 -23.33
C PHE A 647 -13.95 14.70 -23.49
N ILE A 648 -14.19 13.57 -24.12
CA ILE A 648 -15.51 13.00 -24.35
C ILE A 648 -15.46 11.55 -23.89
N LEU A 649 -16.19 11.27 -22.82
CA LEU A 649 -16.39 9.93 -22.29
C LEU A 649 -17.84 9.50 -22.55
N PRO A 650 -18.08 8.50 -23.43
CA PRO A 650 -19.43 8.00 -23.70
C PRO A 650 -20.11 7.52 -22.41
N GLY A 651 -21.30 8.02 -22.13
CA GLY A 651 -22.06 7.67 -20.93
C GLY A 651 -21.84 8.60 -19.73
N ASP A 652 -20.85 9.51 -19.78
CA ASP A 652 -20.60 10.50 -18.73
C ASP A 652 -20.55 11.93 -19.30
N PRO A 653 -21.70 12.61 -19.38
CA PRO A 653 -21.79 13.95 -19.95
C PRO A 653 -21.18 15.02 -19.04
N ASP A 654 -21.02 14.77 -17.74
CA ASP A 654 -20.50 15.75 -16.79
C ASP A 654 -18.98 15.92 -16.94
N LEU A 655 -18.25 14.80 -17.08
CA LEU A 655 -16.82 14.80 -17.40
C LEU A 655 -16.53 15.40 -18.79
N SER A 656 -17.51 15.36 -19.69
CA SER A 656 -17.38 15.83 -21.08
C SER A 656 -17.59 17.35 -21.25
N LYS A 657 -17.85 18.09 -20.16
CA LYS A 657 -18.15 19.54 -20.20
C LYS A 657 -16.92 20.43 -20.34
N ALA A 658 -15.82 20.06 -19.68
CA ALA A 658 -14.63 20.90 -19.59
C ALA A 658 -13.89 20.95 -20.94
N ALA A 659 -13.55 22.16 -21.39
CA ALA A 659 -12.61 22.36 -22.48
C ALA A 659 -11.21 22.59 -21.91
N VAL A 660 -10.23 21.91 -22.49
CA VAL A 660 -8.81 22.04 -22.18
C VAL A 660 -8.19 22.99 -23.20
N ASN A 661 -7.48 24.01 -22.71
CA ASN A 661 -6.56 24.84 -23.49
C ASN A 661 -5.19 24.75 -22.83
N ILE A 662 -4.29 23.96 -23.42
CA ILE A 662 -3.02 23.58 -22.76
C ILE A 662 -2.20 24.81 -22.38
N GLN A 663 -2.04 25.78 -23.28
CA GLN A 663 -1.22 26.98 -23.02
C GLN A 663 -1.82 27.87 -21.92
N GLU A 664 -3.15 28.03 -21.88
CA GLU A 664 -3.81 28.79 -20.82
C GLU A 664 -3.74 28.06 -19.47
N ASN A 665 -3.98 26.74 -19.47
CA ASN A 665 -4.02 25.93 -18.26
C ASN A 665 -2.62 25.71 -17.66
N ALA A 666 -1.60 25.52 -18.50
CA ALA A 666 -0.21 25.34 -18.09
C ALA A 666 0.55 26.67 -17.90
N GLN A 667 -0.06 27.81 -18.25
CA GLN A 667 0.58 29.13 -18.26
C GLN A 667 1.80 29.21 -19.21
N GLY A 668 1.70 28.59 -20.38
CA GLY A 668 2.71 28.63 -21.44
C GLY A 668 2.85 27.31 -22.20
N SER A 669 3.69 27.33 -23.25
CA SER A 669 4.17 26.13 -23.93
C SER A 669 5.30 25.47 -23.14
N TYR A 670 5.55 24.19 -23.39
CA TYR A 670 6.60 23.39 -22.72
C TYR A 670 6.47 23.34 -21.20
N ARG A 671 5.24 23.40 -20.67
CA ARG A 671 4.93 23.24 -19.25
C ARG A 671 3.86 22.18 -19.07
N LEU A 672 3.99 21.40 -17.99
CA LEU A 672 3.05 20.32 -17.68
C LEU A 672 1.72 20.84 -17.14
N TYR A 673 0.62 20.38 -17.74
CA TYR A 673 -0.74 20.45 -17.22
C TYR A 673 -1.30 19.05 -16.98
N GLU A 674 -1.88 18.84 -15.79
CA GLU A 674 -2.30 17.53 -15.29
C GLU A 674 -3.74 17.60 -14.74
N PRO A 675 -4.75 17.47 -15.60
CA PRO A 675 -6.11 17.21 -15.16
C PRO A 675 -6.28 15.75 -14.74
N GLY A 676 -6.97 15.53 -13.62
CA GLY A 676 -7.31 14.19 -13.13
C GLY A 676 -8.62 14.15 -12.37
N TYR A 677 -9.14 12.93 -12.22
CA TYR A 677 -10.35 12.61 -11.46
C TYR A 677 -10.00 11.56 -10.43
N ASP A 678 -10.07 11.93 -9.16
CA ASP A 678 -9.71 11.10 -8.01
C ASP A 678 -10.72 9.98 -7.74
N ASN A 679 -11.96 10.10 -8.19
CA ASN A 679 -12.98 9.09 -7.97
C ASN A 679 -13.91 8.96 -9.19
N ILE A 680 -13.50 8.15 -10.16
CA ILE A 680 -14.23 7.90 -11.40
C ILE A 680 -14.57 6.43 -11.56
N SER A 681 -15.81 6.13 -11.95
CA SER A 681 -16.22 4.77 -12.32
C SER A 681 -15.90 4.51 -13.79
N LEU A 682 -15.03 3.54 -14.06
CA LEU A 682 -14.64 3.18 -15.43
C LEU A 682 -15.12 1.76 -15.79
N PRO A 683 -15.47 1.52 -17.06
CA PRO A 683 -15.76 0.18 -17.55
C PRO A 683 -14.48 -0.61 -17.79
N PHE A 684 -14.60 -1.94 -17.94
CA PHE A 684 -13.50 -2.79 -18.39
C PHE A 684 -12.95 -2.34 -19.75
N VAL A 685 -13.82 -1.97 -20.69
CA VAL A 685 -13.42 -1.41 -21.99
C VAL A 685 -13.67 0.09 -21.99
N LEU A 686 -12.63 0.87 -21.71
CA LEU A 686 -12.66 2.32 -21.74
C LEU A 686 -12.50 2.84 -23.17
N SER A 687 -13.57 3.40 -23.73
CA SER A 687 -13.51 4.12 -25.01
C SER A 687 -13.65 5.61 -24.75
N PHE A 688 -12.71 6.42 -25.22
CA PHE A 688 -12.73 7.88 -25.03
C PHE A 688 -12.24 8.63 -26.26
N ARG A 689 -12.60 9.90 -26.35
CA ARG A 689 -12.21 10.78 -27.45
C ARG A 689 -11.83 12.16 -26.93
N PHE A 690 -10.79 12.75 -27.50
CA PHE A 690 -10.57 14.19 -27.45
C PHE A 690 -11.07 14.83 -28.74
N GLY A 691 -11.98 15.80 -28.64
CA GLY A 691 -12.59 16.49 -29.78
C GLY A 691 -12.23 17.97 -29.80
N LYS A 692 -11.72 18.46 -30.93
CA LYS A 692 -11.42 19.88 -31.18
C LYS A 692 -12.68 20.75 -30.98
N THR A 693 -12.56 21.89 -30.30
CA THR A 693 -13.66 22.86 -30.17
C THR A 693 -13.76 23.76 -31.40
N SER A 694 -14.91 24.39 -31.61
CA SER A 694 -15.17 25.25 -32.78
C SER A 694 -14.27 26.49 -32.85
N ASP A 695 -13.77 26.96 -31.71
CA ASP A 695 -12.86 28.10 -31.55
C ASP A 695 -11.37 27.72 -31.60
N SER A 696 -11.04 26.44 -31.75
CA SER A 696 -9.66 25.97 -31.87
C SER A 696 -9.18 26.04 -33.32
N THR A 697 -7.92 26.39 -33.56
CA THR A 697 -7.27 26.23 -34.88
C THR A 697 -6.57 24.87 -34.97
N MET A 698 -6.03 24.38 -33.85
CA MET A 698 -5.27 23.13 -33.77
C MET A 698 -6.11 21.94 -33.28
N GLY A 699 -5.68 20.73 -33.63
CA GLY A 699 -6.28 19.48 -33.14
C GLY A 699 -5.88 19.14 -31.71
N PRO A 700 -6.56 18.19 -31.05
CA PRO A 700 -6.20 17.74 -29.70
C PRO A 700 -4.80 17.12 -29.65
N LEU A 701 -4.14 17.22 -28.49
CA LEU A 701 -2.80 16.70 -28.20
C LEU A 701 -2.86 15.92 -26.88
N LEU A 702 -2.14 14.80 -26.76
CA LEU A 702 -2.03 14.01 -25.53
C LEU A 702 -0.58 13.50 -25.36
N ASN A 703 0.04 13.72 -24.20
CA ASN A 703 1.41 13.27 -23.92
C ASN A 703 1.42 11.95 -23.16
N ALA A 704 0.65 11.86 -22.06
CA ALA A 704 0.62 10.66 -21.24
C ALA A 704 -0.74 10.46 -20.54
N MET A 705 -0.99 9.25 -20.06
CA MET A 705 -2.18 8.93 -19.26
C MET A 705 -1.84 7.88 -18.20
N GLU A 706 -2.40 8.04 -17.01
CA GLU A 706 -2.28 7.08 -15.92
C GLU A 706 -3.65 6.78 -15.32
N ILE A 707 -3.94 5.50 -15.08
CA ILE A 707 -5.20 5.01 -14.53
C ILE A 707 -4.89 3.99 -13.46
N ASN A 708 -5.36 4.28 -12.24
CA ASN A 708 -5.24 3.43 -11.07
C ASN A 708 -6.62 2.99 -10.62
N LYS A 709 -6.79 1.72 -10.27
CA LYS A 709 -8.01 1.18 -9.66
C LYS A 709 -7.90 1.23 -8.14
N TYR A 710 -8.97 1.64 -7.47
CA TYR A 710 -9.06 1.47 -6.03
C TYR A 710 -9.28 -0.01 -5.68
N LEU A 711 -8.27 -0.60 -5.04
CA LEU A 711 -8.32 -1.97 -4.54
C LEU A 711 -8.59 -1.94 -3.04
N LYS A 712 -9.81 -2.34 -2.66
CA LYS A 712 -10.24 -2.31 -1.26
C LYS A 712 -9.38 -3.21 -0.39
N MET A 713 -8.84 -2.66 0.69
CA MET A 713 -8.04 -3.39 1.67
C MET A 713 -8.91 -4.39 2.44
N SER A 714 -8.36 -5.56 2.72
CA SER A 714 -8.96 -6.54 3.62
C SER A 714 -8.49 -6.29 5.05
N ASP A 715 -9.43 -6.33 6.00
CA ASP A 715 -9.14 -6.23 7.44
C ASP A 715 -8.38 -7.44 8.01
N GLY A 716 -8.04 -8.43 7.17
CA GLY A 716 -7.34 -9.64 7.59
C GLY A 716 -8.16 -10.54 8.52
N SER A 717 -7.50 -11.51 9.11
CA SER A 717 -8.05 -12.33 10.20
C SER A 717 -7.94 -11.61 11.53
N LEU A 718 -8.96 -11.74 12.38
CA LEU A 718 -8.96 -11.09 13.71
C LEU A 718 -7.86 -11.62 14.63
N ASP A 719 -7.46 -12.86 14.41
CA ASP A 719 -6.42 -13.54 15.19
C ASP A 719 -5.02 -13.37 14.60
N GLY A 720 -4.89 -12.67 13.47
CA GLY A 720 -3.62 -12.40 12.77
C GLY A 720 -2.55 -11.78 13.68
N PRO A 721 -2.81 -10.63 14.34
CA PRO A 721 -1.84 -10.00 15.23
C PRO A 721 -1.45 -10.89 16.43
N VAL A 722 -2.40 -11.69 16.94
CA VAL A 722 -2.16 -12.61 18.07
C VAL A 722 -1.19 -13.72 17.68
N ILE A 723 -1.39 -14.30 16.49
CA ILE A 723 -0.56 -15.39 15.98
C ILE A 723 0.79 -14.90 15.46
N ALA A 724 0.90 -13.70 14.91
CA ALA A 724 2.18 -13.12 14.52
C ALA A 724 3.19 -13.07 15.69
N ALA A 725 2.70 -12.81 16.92
CA ALA A 725 3.52 -12.85 18.13
C ALA A 725 3.93 -14.28 18.55
N VAL A 726 3.19 -15.31 18.12
CA VAL A 726 3.53 -16.72 18.36
C VAL A 726 4.59 -17.16 17.36
N THR A 727 4.43 -16.80 16.09
CA THR A 727 5.30 -17.27 15.01
C THR A 727 6.66 -16.59 15.00
N SER A 728 6.80 -15.37 15.54
CA SER A 728 8.10 -14.72 15.72
C SER A 728 9.07 -15.50 16.63
N ALA A 729 8.56 -16.41 17.46
CA ALA A 729 9.36 -17.27 18.32
C ALA A 729 9.87 -18.56 17.64
N TYR A 730 9.42 -18.87 16.41
CA TYR A 730 9.70 -20.15 15.75
C TYR A 730 10.11 -19.99 14.29
N SER A 731 11.15 -20.70 13.86
CA SER A 731 11.79 -20.56 12.55
C SER A 731 11.04 -21.13 11.33
N TRP A 732 9.87 -21.75 11.53
CA TRP A 732 9.07 -22.40 10.46
C TRP A 732 7.76 -21.64 10.16
N ALA A 733 7.62 -20.43 10.68
CA ALA A 733 6.49 -19.55 10.45
C ALA A 733 6.19 -19.36 8.94
N GLU A 734 4.92 -19.54 8.57
CA GLU A 734 4.45 -19.14 7.24
C GLU A 734 4.21 -17.61 7.25
N GLY A 735 4.50 -16.93 6.13
CA GLY A 735 4.29 -15.49 6.02
C GLY A 735 2.82 -15.11 5.76
N GLY A 736 2.52 -13.81 5.87
CA GLY A 736 1.19 -13.25 5.62
C GLY A 736 0.17 -13.49 6.73
N ASP A 737 -1.10 -13.17 6.45
CA ASP A 737 -2.22 -13.40 7.37
C ASP A 737 -2.43 -14.91 7.61
N PRO A 738 -2.76 -15.42 8.81
CA PRO A 738 -2.88 -16.86 9.04
C PRO A 738 -4.07 -17.55 8.35
N CYS A 739 -5.09 -16.82 7.92
CA CYS A 739 -6.30 -17.37 7.31
C CYS A 739 -6.48 -17.00 5.83
N LEU A 740 -6.00 -15.81 5.42
CA LEU A 740 -6.24 -15.23 4.10
C LEU A 740 -4.95 -15.17 3.25
N PRO A 741 -5.06 -15.21 1.91
CA PRO A 741 -6.26 -15.64 1.15
C PRO A 741 -6.59 -17.13 1.36
N VAL A 742 -5.59 -17.90 1.79
CA VAL A 742 -5.70 -19.32 2.12
C VAL A 742 -5.09 -19.56 3.50
N PRO A 743 -5.69 -20.39 4.38
CA PRO A 743 -5.12 -20.65 5.69
C PRO A 743 -3.72 -21.24 5.62
N TRP A 744 -2.88 -20.97 6.61
CA TRP A 744 -1.60 -21.66 6.75
C TRP A 744 -1.79 -23.17 6.83
N SER A 745 -0.78 -23.93 6.40
CA SER A 745 -0.89 -25.39 6.26
C SER A 745 -1.27 -26.14 7.56
N TRP A 746 -1.02 -25.51 8.71
CA TRP A 746 -1.26 -26.03 10.05
C TRP A 746 -2.37 -25.30 10.81
N VAL A 747 -3.08 -24.37 10.17
CA VAL A 747 -4.20 -23.61 10.73
C VAL A 747 -5.49 -23.95 9.98
N LYS A 748 -6.60 -24.04 10.71
CA LYS A 748 -7.94 -24.01 10.11
C LYS A 748 -8.68 -22.79 10.63
N CYS A 749 -9.33 -22.07 9.72
CA CYS A 749 -10.16 -20.92 10.05
C CYS A 749 -11.64 -21.21 9.76
N ASN A 750 -12.52 -20.44 10.40
CA ASN A 750 -13.95 -20.45 10.09
C ASN A 750 -14.21 -19.77 8.72
N SER A 751 -15.45 -19.84 8.24
CA SER A 751 -15.87 -19.26 6.94
C SER A 751 -16.55 -17.90 7.08
N GLU A 752 -16.23 -17.16 8.15
CA GLU A 752 -16.74 -15.80 8.36
C GLU A 752 -16.01 -14.81 7.43
N PRO A 753 -16.61 -13.65 7.09
CA PRO A 753 -15.97 -12.64 6.25
C PRO A 753 -14.62 -12.16 6.80
N GLN A 754 -14.52 -12.03 8.13
CA GLN A 754 -13.28 -11.79 8.84
C GLN A 754 -12.92 -13.06 9.63
N PRO A 755 -12.10 -13.96 9.07
CA PRO A 755 -11.94 -15.30 9.61
C PRO A 755 -11.21 -15.31 10.96
N ARG A 756 -11.56 -16.31 11.78
CA ARG A 756 -10.93 -16.63 13.06
C ARG A 756 -10.38 -18.05 13.06
N ILE A 757 -9.34 -18.26 13.85
CA ILE A 757 -8.66 -19.54 13.96
C ILE A 757 -9.48 -20.47 14.87
N VAL A 758 -9.80 -21.65 14.34
CA VAL A 758 -10.59 -22.67 15.05
C VAL A 758 -9.78 -23.92 15.36
N SER A 759 -8.70 -24.19 14.62
CA SER A 759 -7.85 -25.36 14.86
C SER A 759 -6.39 -25.02 14.56
N ILE A 760 -5.48 -25.44 15.44
CA ILE A 760 -4.03 -25.35 15.27
C ILE A 760 -3.45 -26.76 15.38
N LYS A 761 -2.71 -27.18 14.34
CA LYS A 761 -2.16 -28.54 14.20
C LYS A 761 -0.65 -28.55 14.03
N LEU A 762 0.06 -28.61 15.14
CA LEU A 762 1.53 -28.53 15.20
C LEU A 762 2.17 -29.77 15.84
N SER A 763 1.48 -30.91 15.80
CA SER A 763 2.01 -32.18 16.29
C SER A 763 3.30 -32.56 15.55
N GLY A 764 4.34 -32.95 16.28
CA GLY A 764 5.57 -33.49 15.67
C GLY A 764 6.40 -32.50 14.85
N LYS A 765 6.42 -31.21 15.20
CA LYS A 765 7.15 -30.14 14.50
C LYS A 765 8.49 -29.77 15.14
N ASN A 766 9.00 -30.58 16.06
CA ASN A 766 10.24 -30.34 16.81
C ASN A 766 10.25 -28.97 17.52
N LEU A 767 9.09 -28.51 18.01
CA LEU A 767 8.98 -27.24 18.73
C LEU A 767 9.72 -27.30 20.06
N THR A 768 10.42 -26.22 20.43
CA THR A 768 11.15 -26.08 21.70
C THR A 768 10.71 -24.80 22.42
N GLY A 769 11.11 -24.60 23.68
CA GLY A 769 10.66 -23.43 24.47
C GLY A 769 9.27 -23.62 25.08
N GLY A 770 8.67 -22.56 25.61
CA GLY A 770 7.37 -22.59 26.29
C GLY A 770 6.17 -22.48 25.36
N ILE A 771 5.01 -22.99 25.79
CA ILE A 771 3.74 -22.72 25.09
C ILE A 771 3.43 -21.22 25.20
N PRO A 772 3.33 -20.47 24.09
CA PRO A 772 3.13 -19.03 24.17
C PRO A 772 1.75 -18.68 24.73
N SER A 773 1.71 -17.77 25.72
CA SER A 773 0.46 -17.31 26.34
C SER A 773 -0.44 -16.55 25.37
N ALA A 774 0.09 -16.03 24.25
CA ALA A 774 -0.72 -15.43 23.19
C ALA A 774 -1.78 -16.40 22.63
N LEU A 775 -1.52 -17.72 22.62
CA LEU A 775 -2.50 -18.73 22.17
C LEU A 775 -3.78 -18.73 23.02
N THR A 776 -3.70 -18.28 24.28
CA THR A 776 -4.87 -18.26 25.19
C THR A 776 -5.84 -17.11 24.88
N LYS A 777 -5.47 -16.21 23.96
CA LYS A 777 -6.32 -15.10 23.50
C LYS A 777 -7.22 -15.49 22.31
N LEU A 778 -7.07 -16.70 21.78
CA LEU A 778 -7.83 -17.19 20.62
C LEU A 778 -9.22 -17.67 21.04
N SER A 779 -10.17 -16.74 21.11
CA SER A 779 -11.54 -16.98 21.62
C SER A 779 -12.35 -18.02 20.84
N SER A 780 -12.06 -18.21 19.55
CA SER A 780 -12.73 -19.17 18.67
C SER A 780 -12.00 -20.51 18.54
N LEU A 781 -10.88 -20.71 19.24
CA LEU A 781 -10.11 -21.94 19.16
C LEU A 781 -10.91 -23.12 19.70
N VAL A 782 -11.04 -24.17 18.88
CA VAL A 782 -11.78 -25.40 19.20
C VAL A 782 -10.82 -26.56 19.44
N GLU A 783 -9.73 -26.63 18.67
CA GLU A 783 -8.76 -27.72 18.73
C GLU A 783 -7.33 -27.17 18.77
N LEU A 784 -6.52 -27.65 19.72
CA LEU A 784 -5.10 -27.31 19.81
C LEU A 784 -4.26 -28.57 19.93
N TRP A 785 -3.40 -28.81 18.92
CA TRP A 785 -2.53 -29.97 18.86
C TRP A 785 -1.06 -29.55 18.88
N LEU A 786 -0.41 -29.77 20.01
CA LEU A 786 1.02 -29.49 20.26
C LEU A 786 1.79 -30.75 20.69
N ASP A 787 1.19 -31.93 20.54
CA ASP A 787 1.78 -33.20 20.97
C ASP A 787 3.05 -33.60 20.21
N LYS A 788 3.88 -34.44 20.81
CA LYS A 788 5.12 -34.98 20.22
C LYS A 788 6.13 -33.89 19.81
N ASN A 789 6.30 -32.88 20.67
CA ASN A 789 7.31 -31.83 20.51
C ASN A 789 8.31 -31.87 21.68
N SER A 790 9.18 -30.86 21.78
CA SER A 790 10.11 -30.65 22.89
C SER A 790 9.75 -29.38 23.70
N LEU A 791 8.45 -29.09 23.82
CA LEU A 791 7.96 -27.91 24.55
C LEU A 791 8.18 -28.08 26.05
N SER A 792 8.59 -27.02 26.73
CA SER A 792 8.97 -26.97 28.15
C SER A 792 8.22 -25.87 28.91
N GLY A 793 8.48 -25.69 30.20
CA GLY A 793 7.77 -24.69 31.02
C GLY A 793 6.33 -25.11 31.39
N SER A 794 5.55 -24.19 31.93
CA SER A 794 4.19 -24.45 32.44
C SER A 794 3.11 -24.34 31.37
N ILE A 795 1.99 -25.04 31.57
CA ILE A 795 0.80 -24.91 30.73
C ILE A 795 0.14 -23.55 30.99
N PRO A 796 -0.09 -22.69 29.97
CA PRO A 796 -0.76 -21.41 30.12
C PRO A 796 -2.22 -21.52 30.55
N ASP A 797 -2.78 -20.43 31.08
CA ASP A 797 -4.21 -20.34 31.39
C ASP A 797 -5.04 -20.13 30.12
N PHE A 798 -5.74 -21.18 29.68
CA PHE A 798 -6.63 -21.16 28.51
C PHE A 798 -8.05 -20.62 28.80
N SER A 799 -8.30 -19.97 29.94
CA SER A 799 -9.61 -19.37 30.29
C SER A 799 -10.17 -18.43 29.21
N GLY A 800 -9.32 -17.81 28.39
CA GLY A 800 -9.71 -16.99 27.24
C GLY A 800 -10.18 -17.75 25.98
N CYS A 801 -10.14 -19.09 25.99
CA CYS A 801 -10.55 -19.97 24.88
C CYS A 801 -11.83 -20.78 25.23
N PRO A 802 -13.00 -20.15 25.39
CA PRO A 802 -14.22 -20.82 25.89
C PRO A 802 -14.75 -21.90 24.94
N ASN A 803 -14.36 -21.87 23.67
CA ASN A 803 -14.79 -22.83 22.66
C ASN A 803 -13.88 -24.07 22.55
N LEU A 804 -12.79 -24.13 23.32
CA LEU A 804 -11.81 -25.21 23.24
C LEU A 804 -12.45 -26.54 23.66
N LYS A 805 -12.39 -27.53 22.77
CA LYS A 805 -12.94 -28.88 22.94
C LYS A 805 -11.85 -29.92 23.15
N GLU A 806 -10.76 -29.82 22.39
CA GLU A 806 -9.67 -30.79 22.39
C GLU A 806 -8.33 -30.08 22.60
N LEU A 807 -7.57 -30.51 23.61
CA LEU A 807 -6.24 -30.02 23.93
C LEU A 807 -5.24 -31.18 24.03
N HIS A 808 -4.35 -31.26 23.04
CA HIS A 808 -3.29 -32.28 22.94
C HIS A 808 -1.92 -31.67 23.25
N LEU A 809 -1.35 -32.06 24.39
CA LEU A 809 -0.04 -31.60 24.91
C LEU A 809 0.88 -32.78 25.26
N GLU A 810 0.48 -34.00 24.95
CA GLU A 810 1.21 -35.22 25.31
C GLU A 810 2.57 -35.35 24.62
N ASN A 811 3.48 -36.10 25.26
CA ASN A 811 4.83 -36.35 24.74
C ASN A 811 5.61 -35.04 24.51
N ASN A 812 5.76 -34.26 25.58
CA ASN A 812 6.54 -33.02 25.63
C ASN A 812 7.39 -32.99 26.92
N GLN A 813 8.01 -31.86 27.23
CA GLN A 813 8.84 -31.59 28.41
C GLN A 813 8.17 -30.57 29.36
N LEU A 814 6.83 -30.51 29.38
CA LEU A 814 6.08 -29.53 30.18
C LEU A 814 6.21 -29.81 31.68
N THR A 815 6.27 -28.75 32.49
CA THR A 815 6.55 -28.75 33.93
C THR A 815 5.48 -27.94 34.68
N GLY A 816 5.51 -27.92 36.02
CA GLY A 816 4.53 -27.18 36.83
C GLY A 816 3.23 -27.96 37.09
N GLU A 817 2.21 -27.27 37.56
CA GLU A 817 0.90 -27.85 37.90
C GLU A 817 -0.09 -27.79 36.72
N LEU A 818 -1.13 -28.64 36.74
CA LEU A 818 -2.27 -28.51 35.82
C LEU A 818 -3.15 -27.32 36.25
N PRO A 819 -3.33 -26.29 35.41
CA PRO A 819 -4.13 -25.13 35.76
C PRO A 819 -5.58 -25.51 36.11
N SER A 820 -6.09 -25.00 37.23
CA SER A 820 -7.48 -25.26 37.65
C SER A 820 -8.50 -24.67 36.68
N SER A 821 -8.14 -23.61 35.96
CA SER A 821 -8.98 -22.94 34.97
C SER A 821 -9.35 -23.83 33.78
N LEU A 822 -8.56 -24.86 33.45
CA LEU A 822 -8.94 -25.85 32.43
C LEU A 822 -10.24 -26.59 32.80
N ALA A 823 -10.55 -26.67 34.10
CA ALA A 823 -11.77 -27.31 34.59
C ALA A 823 -13.00 -26.42 34.47
N ASP A 824 -12.80 -25.12 34.25
CA ASP A 824 -13.88 -24.12 34.11
C ASP A 824 -14.19 -23.83 32.63
N LEU A 825 -13.52 -24.49 31.68
CA LEU A 825 -13.80 -24.38 30.25
C LEU A 825 -15.10 -25.11 29.89
N PRO A 826 -16.12 -24.40 29.35
CA PRO A 826 -17.48 -24.95 29.23
C PRO A 826 -17.62 -26.03 28.15
N ASN A 827 -16.69 -26.09 27.20
CA ASN A 827 -16.76 -26.98 26.04
C ASN A 827 -15.66 -28.04 26.00
N LEU A 828 -14.75 -28.08 26.97
CA LEU A 828 -13.62 -29.00 26.96
C LEU A 828 -14.09 -30.45 27.12
N LYS A 829 -13.70 -31.33 26.18
CA LYS A 829 -14.08 -32.75 26.14
C LYS A 829 -12.87 -33.69 26.15
N GLY A 830 -11.73 -33.25 25.65
CA GLY A 830 -10.48 -34.02 25.68
C GLY A 830 -9.31 -33.19 26.15
N LEU A 831 -8.59 -33.73 27.14
CA LEU A 831 -7.36 -33.17 27.68
C LEU A 831 -6.29 -34.28 27.76
N TYR A 832 -5.29 -34.18 26.90
CA TYR A 832 -4.21 -35.16 26.77
C TYR A 832 -2.89 -34.50 27.18
N VAL A 833 -2.34 -34.94 28.32
CA VAL A 833 -1.12 -34.37 28.92
C VAL A 833 -0.12 -35.46 29.33
N GLN A 834 -0.34 -36.69 28.89
CA GLN A 834 0.51 -37.83 29.23
C GLN A 834 1.95 -37.66 28.74
N ASN A 835 2.90 -38.30 29.42
CA ASN A 835 4.33 -38.28 29.10
C ASN A 835 4.89 -36.84 29.07
N ASN A 836 4.80 -36.16 30.21
CA ASN A 836 5.41 -34.86 30.48
C ASN A 836 6.10 -34.88 31.87
N MET A 837 6.58 -33.75 32.36
CA MET A 837 7.16 -33.56 33.70
C MET A 837 6.24 -32.75 34.64
N LEU A 838 4.92 -32.87 34.47
CA LEU A 838 3.93 -32.18 35.31
C LEU A 838 3.94 -32.73 36.74
N SER A 839 3.57 -31.88 37.69
CA SER A 839 3.62 -32.16 39.13
C SER A 839 2.39 -31.63 39.87
N GLY A 840 2.21 -32.02 41.13
CA GLY A 840 1.13 -31.51 41.98
C GLY A 840 -0.13 -32.37 41.97
N ARG A 841 -1.26 -31.76 42.35
CA ARG A 841 -2.56 -32.44 42.47
C ARG A 841 -3.42 -32.16 41.24
N VAL A 842 -4.01 -33.19 40.64
CA VAL A 842 -5.03 -33.00 39.58
C VAL A 842 -6.27 -32.30 40.18
N PRO A 843 -6.69 -31.13 39.64
CA PRO A 843 -7.93 -30.44 40.05
C PRO A 843 -9.14 -31.39 40.03
N SER A 844 -9.92 -31.42 41.11
CA SER A 844 -11.00 -32.42 41.27
C SER A 844 -12.09 -32.34 40.20
N ARG A 845 -12.33 -31.14 39.65
CA ARG A 845 -13.29 -30.93 38.56
C ARG A 845 -12.83 -31.52 37.21
N LEU A 846 -11.54 -31.74 37.01
CA LEU A 846 -11.02 -32.42 35.80
C LEU A 846 -11.15 -33.95 35.87
N LEU A 847 -11.56 -34.49 37.03
CA LEU A 847 -11.77 -35.93 37.24
C LEU A 847 -13.24 -36.33 37.05
N ASP A 848 -14.08 -35.43 36.53
CA ASP A 848 -15.50 -35.70 36.25
C ASP A 848 -15.68 -36.59 35.00
N ASN A 849 -16.80 -37.32 34.92
CA ASN A 849 -16.99 -38.39 33.93
C ASN A 849 -17.21 -37.91 32.48
N ASP A 850 -17.50 -36.62 32.28
CA ASP A 850 -17.79 -36.05 30.95
C ASP A 850 -16.53 -35.56 30.21
N LEU A 851 -15.36 -35.54 30.87
CA LEU A 851 -14.06 -35.14 30.30
C LEU A 851 -13.13 -36.34 30.11
N ILE A 852 -12.61 -36.52 28.90
CA ILE A 852 -11.55 -37.50 28.62
C ILE A 852 -10.21 -36.90 29.06
N LEU A 853 -9.73 -37.31 30.23
CA LEU A 853 -8.43 -36.88 30.76
C LEU A 853 -7.40 -38.02 30.75
N ASN A 854 -6.28 -37.83 30.05
CA ASN A 854 -5.11 -38.71 30.14
C ASN A 854 -3.87 -37.95 30.65
N PHE A 855 -3.41 -38.32 31.85
CA PHE A 855 -2.26 -37.70 32.51
C PHE A 855 -1.16 -38.70 32.88
N THR A 856 -1.20 -39.90 32.30
CA THR A 856 -0.23 -40.98 32.59
C THR A 856 1.21 -40.58 32.24
N GLY A 857 2.21 -41.21 32.85
CA GLY A 857 3.62 -40.90 32.56
C GLY A 857 4.16 -39.59 33.17
N ASN A 858 3.36 -38.86 33.96
CA ASN A 858 3.83 -37.73 34.78
C ASN A 858 4.12 -38.22 36.22
N THR A 859 5.40 -38.40 36.58
CA THR A 859 5.81 -39.08 37.82
C THR A 859 5.34 -38.39 39.11
N ASN A 860 5.23 -37.05 39.11
CA ASN A 860 4.92 -36.24 40.29
C ASN A 860 3.48 -35.70 40.29
N LEU A 861 2.63 -36.13 39.36
CA LEU A 861 1.24 -35.68 39.24
C LEU A 861 0.30 -36.76 39.79
N HIS A 862 -0.47 -36.43 40.83
CA HIS A 862 -1.27 -37.42 41.55
C HIS A 862 -2.74 -37.01 41.67
N LYS A 863 -3.66 -37.98 41.60
CA LYS A 863 -5.06 -37.79 42.02
C LYS A 863 -5.02 -37.59 43.54
N GLY A 864 -5.39 -36.40 44.03
CA GLY A 864 -5.30 -36.18 45.46
C GLY A 864 -6.26 -37.10 46.22
N GLY A 865 -5.70 -37.88 47.14
CA GLY A 865 -6.45 -38.82 47.96
C GLY A 865 -7.47 -38.12 48.84
N SER A 866 -8.66 -38.72 48.93
CA SER A 866 -9.59 -38.48 50.03
C SER A 866 -8.93 -38.95 51.32
N GLY A 867 -8.37 -38.00 52.07
CA GLY A 867 -7.83 -38.24 53.39
C GLY A 867 -8.94 -38.26 54.44
N GLY A 868 -9.39 -39.45 54.82
CA GLY A 868 -9.82 -39.76 56.19
C GLY A 868 -11.32 -39.86 56.44
N HIS A 869 -11.82 -41.10 56.54
CA HIS A 869 -12.35 -41.65 57.79
C HIS A 869 -12.38 -43.18 57.71
N ARG A 870 -11.44 -43.83 58.41
CA ARG A 870 -11.57 -45.23 58.84
C ARG A 870 -12.70 -45.28 59.87
N ASN A 871 -13.73 -46.07 59.61
CA ASN A 871 -14.30 -46.93 60.65
C ASN A 871 -14.98 -48.16 60.04
N LYS A 872 -14.72 -49.28 60.70
CA LYS A 872 -15.14 -50.64 60.41
C LYS A 872 -16.66 -50.75 60.43
N ILE A 873 -17.26 -51.38 59.41
CA ILE A 873 -18.26 -52.46 59.58
C ILE A 873 -18.08 -53.44 58.41
N ILE A 874 -17.48 -54.59 58.70
CA ILE A 874 -17.64 -55.83 57.92
C ILE A 874 -18.77 -56.58 58.61
N ILE A 875 -19.78 -57.03 57.84
CA ILE A 875 -20.53 -58.30 57.89
C ILE A 875 -21.91 -58.06 57.25
N GLY A 876 -22.22 -58.79 56.17
CA GLY A 876 -23.60 -58.99 55.74
C GLY A 876 -23.82 -59.21 54.25
N SER A 877 -23.81 -60.49 53.84
CA SER A 877 -24.71 -61.02 52.80
C SER A 877 -24.24 -61.02 51.35
N SER A 878 -23.22 -61.83 51.11
CA SER A 878 -22.99 -62.63 49.91
C SER A 878 -24.14 -63.64 49.65
N VAL A 879 -25.30 -63.20 49.15
CA VAL A 879 -26.35 -64.08 48.55
C VAL A 879 -27.19 -63.35 47.47
N GLY A 880 -26.55 -62.59 46.57
CA GLY A 880 -27.28 -61.90 45.48
C GLY A 880 -26.85 -62.28 44.07
N ALA A 881 -25.57 -62.62 43.88
CA ALA A 881 -24.98 -62.79 42.56
C ALA A 881 -25.11 -64.20 41.96
N ALA A 882 -25.53 -65.19 42.76
CA ALA A 882 -25.67 -66.58 42.30
C ALA A 882 -27.03 -66.89 41.64
N VAL A 883 -28.05 -66.04 41.82
CA VAL A 883 -29.41 -66.28 41.32
C VAL A 883 -29.63 -65.67 39.93
N LEU A 884 -28.90 -64.61 39.57
CA LEU A 884 -29.05 -63.95 38.27
C LEU A 884 -28.30 -64.65 37.11
N LEU A 885 -27.27 -65.44 37.42
CA LEU A 885 -26.51 -66.21 36.42
C LEU A 885 -27.19 -67.53 36.00
N ILE A 886 -28.13 -68.04 36.80
CA ILE A 886 -28.83 -69.30 36.52
C ILE A 886 -30.06 -69.06 35.63
N VAL A 887 -30.71 -67.90 35.73
CA VAL A 887 -31.92 -67.55 34.94
C VAL A 887 -31.58 -67.23 33.48
N THR A 888 -30.39 -66.68 33.21
CA THR A 888 -29.95 -66.34 31.85
C THR A 888 -29.50 -67.55 31.03
N ILE A 889 -29.06 -68.63 31.68
CA ILE A 889 -28.56 -69.83 30.99
C ILE A 889 -29.71 -70.79 30.62
N THR A 890 -30.82 -70.79 31.36
CA THR A 890 -31.99 -71.63 31.05
C THR A 890 -32.90 -71.08 29.95
N SER A 891 -32.83 -69.78 29.63
CA SER A 891 -33.69 -69.18 28.60
C SER A 891 -33.15 -69.33 27.17
N CYS A 892 -31.92 -69.82 26.98
CA CYS A 892 -31.26 -69.88 25.67
C CYS A 892 -31.25 -71.26 24.99
N ILE A 893 -31.83 -72.32 25.58
CA ILE A 893 -31.70 -73.70 25.05
C ILE A 893 -32.99 -74.27 24.44
N LEU A 894 -34.14 -73.60 24.54
CA LEU A 894 -35.38 -74.08 23.92
C LEU A 894 -36.02 -72.98 23.09
N LEU A 895 -35.65 -72.89 21.81
CA LEU A 895 -36.57 -72.87 20.65
C LEU A 895 -35.79 -72.77 19.31
N PRO A 896 -36.05 -73.63 18.30
CA PRO A 896 -35.28 -73.68 17.06
C PRO A 896 -35.93 -73.00 15.83
N LYS A 897 -35.05 -72.38 15.02
CA LYS A 897 -35.01 -72.25 13.54
C LYS A 897 -36.26 -71.79 12.76
N GLY A 898 -36.17 -70.56 12.22
CA GLY A 898 -36.89 -70.10 11.03
C GLY A 898 -36.05 -69.06 10.26
N LYS A 899 -36.00 -69.17 8.93
CA LYS A 899 -35.03 -68.61 7.97
C LYS A 899 -35.30 -67.15 7.54
N LYS A 900 -34.19 -66.48 7.12
CA LYS A 900 -34.04 -65.39 6.12
C LYS A 900 -34.68 -64.02 6.42
N ASN A 901 -33.88 -62.96 6.55
CA ASN A 901 -33.56 -62.02 5.46
C ASN A 901 -32.75 -60.78 5.94
N THR A 902 -31.83 -60.37 5.08
CA THR A 902 -31.30 -59.03 4.79
C THR A 902 -31.25 -57.90 5.85
N ARG A 903 -30.03 -57.40 6.06
CA ARG A 903 -29.61 -56.18 6.77
C ARG A 903 -30.57 -54.99 6.59
N LYS A 904 -31.18 -54.52 7.69
CA LYS A 904 -31.62 -53.14 7.85
C LYS A 904 -30.50 -52.34 8.53
N ARG A 905 -30.12 -51.23 7.90
CA ARG A 905 -29.30 -50.15 8.48
C ARG A 905 -30.28 -49.06 8.86
N ASP A 906 -30.28 -48.66 10.13
CA ASP A 906 -31.12 -47.58 10.63
C ASP A 906 -30.77 -46.26 9.93
N LYS A 907 -31.78 -45.67 9.28
CA LYS A 907 -31.76 -44.29 8.80
C LYS A 907 -31.91 -43.38 10.00
N LEU A 908 -30.84 -42.63 10.33
CA LEU A 908 -30.96 -41.40 11.10
C LEU A 908 -31.70 -40.37 10.23
N LEU A 909 -32.66 -39.68 10.83
CA LEU A 909 -33.46 -38.63 10.22
C LEU A 909 -32.57 -37.48 9.70
N GLY A 910 -32.68 -37.18 8.40
CA GLY A 910 -32.45 -35.84 7.85
C GLY A 910 -33.79 -35.12 7.68
N PRO A 911 -33.81 -33.78 7.65
CA PRO A 911 -35.04 -33.01 7.72
C PRO A 911 -35.92 -33.23 6.48
N SER A 912 -37.18 -33.57 6.75
CA SER A 912 -38.28 -33.60 5.80
C SER A 912 -38.61 -32.18 5.30
N PHE A 913 -38.55 -31.98 3.99
CA PHE A 913 -39.22 -30.87 3.33
C PHE A 913 -40.64 -31.31 2.94
N ASP A 914 -41.61 -31.03 3.81
CA ASP A 914 -43.03 -30.88 3.46
C ASP A 914 -43.29 -29.36 3.35
N GLY A 915 -43.99 -28.77 2.39
CA GLY A 915 -44.63 -29.23 1.16
C GLY A 915 -45.41 -28.05 0.55
N ALA A 916 -45.51 -27.99 -0.79
CA ALA A 916 -46.61 -27.40 -1.56
C ALA A 916 -46.35 -27.68 -3.05
N GLY A 917 -47.34 -28.24 -3.73
CA GLY A 917 -47.15 -29.01 -4.96
C GLY A 917 -47.06 -28.20 -6.25
N THR A 918 -46.11 -28.63 -7.09
CA THR A 918 -46.19 -28.81 -8.54
C THR A 918 -45.12 -29.86 -8.89
N GLU A 919 -45.47 -30.88 -9.67
CA GLU A 919 -44.69 -32.05 -10.11
C GLU A 919 -43.21 -32.11 -9.67
N ALA A 920 -42.95 -32.67 -8.48
CA ALA A 920 -41.59 -32.85 -7.97
C ALA A 920 -40.80 -33.82 -8.87
N ALA A 921 -39.59 -33.40 -9.28
CA ALA A 921 -38.66 -34.16 -10.11
C ALA A 921 -38.53 -35.64 -9.65
N HIS A 922 -38.53 -36.57 -10.60
CA HIS A 922 -38.55 -38.01 -10.29
C HIS A 922 -37.21 -38.47 -9.68
N CYS A 923 -37.25 -39.16 -8.55
CA CYS A 923 -36.06 -39.78 -7.96
C CYS A 923 -35.85 -41.16 -8.57
N TYR A 924 -34.88 -41.29 -9.47
CA TYR A 924 -34.48 -42.56 -10.08
C TYR A 924 -33.55 -43.33 -9.16
N THR A 925 -33.62 -44.66 -9.18
CA THR A 925 -32.58 -45.50 -8.57
C THR A 925 -31.40 -45.67 -9.54
N LEU A 926 -30.18 -45.90 -9.00
CA LEU A 926 -29.00 -46.11 -9.83
C LEU A 926 -29.19 -47.30 -10.79
N SER A 927 -29.80 -48.39 -10.33
CA SER A 927 -30.08 -49.58 -11.13
C SER A 927 -31.01 -49.29 -12.32
N GLU A 928 -32.00 -48.39 -12.17
CA GLU A 928 -32.89 -48.02 -13.27
C GLU A 928 -32.16 -47.22 -14.36
N LEU A 929 -31.21 -46.37 -13.96
CA LEU A 929 -30.40 -45.59 -14.91
C LEU A 929 -29.32 -46.46 -15.57
N GLU A 930 -28.74 -47.42 -14.86
CA GLU A 930 -27.83 -48.44 -15.42
C GLU A 930 -28.56 -49.29 -16.48
N ASP A 931 -29.77 -49.77 -16.19
CA ASP A 931 -30.63 -50.46 -17.16
C ASP A 931 -30.94 -49.56 -18.38
N ALA A 932 -31.33 -48.30 -18.13
CA ALA A 932 -31.75 -47.38 -19.20
C ALA A 932 -30.60 -46.94 -20.11
N THR A 933 -29.36 -46.89 -19.61
CA THR A 933 -28.17 -46.42 -20.34
C THR A 933 -27.28 -47.56 -20.85
N ASN A 934 -27.70 -48.81 -20.66
CA ASN A 934 -26.89 -50.01 -20.92
C ASN A 934 -25.52 -49.93 -20.22
N ASN A 935 -25.51 -49.67 -18.90
CA ASN A 935 -24.32 -49.41 -18.10
C ASN A 935 -23.48 -48.22 -18.59
N PHE A 936 -24.13 -47.09 -18.92
CA PHE A 936 -23.47 -45.86 -19.36
C PHE A 936 -22.57 -46.06 -20.61
N GLU A 937 -22.99 -46.91 -21.55
CA GLU A 937 -22.18 -47.28 -22.72
C GLU A 937 -22.03 -46.11 -23.72
N ARG A 938 -23.13 -45.43 -24.05
CA ARG A 938 -23.16 -44.41 -25.10
C ARG A 938 -22.98 -43.00 -24.52
N LYS A 939 -21.74 -42.51 -24.56
CA LYS A 939 -21.41 -41.12 -24.24
C LYS A 939 -21.90 -40.17 -25.34
N VAL A 940 -22.59 -39.11 -24.93
CA VAL A 940 -23.16 -38.07 -25.82
C VAL A 940 -22.35 -36.77 -25.71
N GLY A 941 -21.77 -36.49 -24.54
CA GLY A 941 -20.95 -35.30 -24.33
C GLY A 941 -20.10 -35.39 -23.05
N SER A 942 -19.08 -34.54 -22.97
CA SER A 942 -18.31 -34.31 -21.75
C SER A 942 -17.85 -32.86 -21.67
N GLY A 943 -17.91 -32.28 -20.48
CA GLY A 943 -17.40 -30.94 -20.17
C GLY A 943 -16.91 -30.84 -18.72
N GLY A 944 -16.63 -29.63 -18.26
CA GLY A 944 -16.14 -29.36 -16.89
C GLY A 944 -17.10 -29.78 -15.76
N PHE A 945 -18.35 -30.09 -16.12
CA PHE A 945 -19.44 -30.39 -15.18
C PHE A 945 -19.88 -31.86 -15.21
N GLY A 946 -19.08 -32.76 -15.80
CA GLY A 946 -19.37 -34.19 -15.84
C GLY A 946 -19.59 -34.77 -17.24
N VAL A 947 -20.00 -36.05 -17.28
CA VAL A 947 -20.17 -36.83 -18.52
C VAL A 947 -21.65 -37.11 -18.75
N VAL A 948 -22.12 -36.87 -19.97
CA VAL A 948 -23.52 -37.09 -20.36
C VAL A 948 -23.64 -38.35 -21.21
N TYR A 949 -24.56 -39.24 -20.82
CA TYR A 949 -24.85 -40.50 -21.48
C TYR A 949 -26.27 -40.52 -22.05
N TYR A 950 -26.45 -41.23 -23.16
CA TYR A 950 -27.76 -41.49 -23.73
C TYR A 950 -28.41 -42.66 -22.98
N GLY A 951 -29.71 -42.56 -22.68
CA GLY A 951 -30.50 -43.66 -22.16
C GLY A 951 -31.91 -43.70 -22.73
N LYS A 952 -32.56 -44.86 -22.58
CA LYS A 952 -33.96 -45.07 -22.94
C LYS A 952 -34.68 -45.80 -21.81
N LEU A 953 -35.66 -45.12 -21.20
CA LEU A 953 -36.46 -45.68 -20.11
C LEU A 953 -37.36 -46.82 -20.61
N LYS A 954 -37.83 -47.68 -19.69
CA LYS A 954 -38.67 -48.87 -19.99
C LYS A 954 -39.96 -48.54 -20.77
N HIS A 955 -40.49 -47.33 -20.62
CA HIS A 955 -41.66 -46.84 -21.35
C HIS A 955 -41.31 -46.17 -22.70
N GLY A 956 -40.07 -46.29 -23.18
CA GLY A 956 -39.62 -45.82 -24.49
C GLY A 956 -39.13 -44.37 -24.55
N LYS A 957 -39.21 -43.61 -23.46
CA LYS A 957 -38.75 -42.21 -23.39
C LYS A 957 -37.22 -42.13 -23.42
N GLU A 958 -36.69 -41.37 -24.38
CA GLU A 958 -35.25 -41.09 -24.50
C GLU A 958 -34.82 -40.01 -23.51
N ILE A 959 -33.69 -40.23 -22.85
CA ILE A 959 -33.17 -39.37 -21.77
C ILE A 959 -31.69 -39.10 -21.95
N ALA A 960 -31.25 -37.96 -21.42
CA ALA A 960 -29.85 -37.63 -21.23
C ALA A 960 -29.49 -37.73 -19.74
N VAL A 961 -28.49 -38.54 -19.41
CA VAL A 961 -28.07 -38.82 -18.03
C VAL A 961 -26.71 -38.19 -17.79
N LYS A 962 -26.68 -37.08 -17.05
CA LYS A 962 -25.46 -36.32 -16.69
C LYS A 962 -24.94 -36.85 -15.35
N VAL A 963 -23.78 -37.52 -15.38
CA VAL A 963 -23.08 -38.01 -14.20
C VAL A 963 -22.04 -36.98 -13.78
N LEU A 964 -22.19 -36.41 -12.59
CA LEU A 964 -21.28 -35.39 -12.06
C LEU A 964 -20.03 -36.05 -11.46
N THR A 965 -18.89 -35.35 -11.49
CA THR A 965 -17.64 -35.82 -10.87
C THR A 965 -17.69 -35.60 -9.35
N ASN A 966 -17.58 -36.68 -8.57
CA ASN A 966 -17.77 -36.66 -7.10
C ASN A 966 -16.62 -36.01 -6.30
N ASP A 967 -15.55 -35.56 -6.96
CA ASP A 967 -14.28 -35.19 -6.30
C ASP A 967 -14.14 -33.70 -5.98
N SER A 968 -15.16 -32.86 -6.24
CA SER A 968 -15.13 -31.42 -5.95
C SER A 968 -16.32 -30.94 -5.12
N PHE A 969 -16.06 -30.00 -4.20
CA PHE A 969 -17.11 -29.32 -3.42
C PHE A 969 -18.04 -28.47 -4.32
N GLN A 970 -17.54 -28.08 -5.51
CA GLN A 970 -18.27 -27.35 -6.53
C GLN A 970 -19.37 -28.21 -7.17
N GLY A 971 -19.06 -29.45 -7.58
CA GLY A 971 -20.04 -30.35 -8.22
C GLY A 971 -21.27 -30.64 -7.35
N LYS A 972 -21.09 -30.76 -6.02
CA LYS A 972 -22.22 -30.94 -5.07
C LYS A 972 -23.10 -29.71 -4.93
N ARG A 973 -22.52 -28.51 -4.99
CA ARG A 973 -23.29 -27.25 -4.95
C ARG A 973 -24.09 -27.06 -6.24
N GLU A 974 -23.49 -27.35 -7.39
CA GLU A 974 -24.14 -27.27 -8.70
C GLU A 974 -25.28 -28.29 -8.81
N PHE A 975 -25.08 -29.54 -8.37
CA PHE A 975 -26.15 -30.54 -8.27
C PHE A 975 -27.34 -30.04 -7.46
N SER A 976 -27.08 -29.55 -6.24
CA SER A 976 -28.12 -29.06 -5.33
C SER A 976 -28.86 -27.86 -5.92
N ASN A 977 -28.15 -26.99 -6.64
CA ASN A 977 -28.73 -25.81 -7.26
C ASN A 977 -29.61 -26.16 -8.46
N GLU A 978 -29.13 -27.04 -9.35
CA GLU A 978 -29.91 -27.52 -10.51
C GLU A 978 -31.19 -28.23 -10.06
N VAL A 979 -31.10 -29.14 -9.08
CA VAL A 979 -32.29 -29.84 -8.54
C VAL A 979 -33.28 -28.85 -7.91
N ALA A 980 -32.80 -27.86 -7.15
CA ALA A 980 -33.66 -26.89 -6.47
C ALA A 980 -34.36 -25.91 -7.43
N LEU A 981 -33.69 -25.48 -8.51
CA LEU A 981 -34.24 -24.55 -9.49
C LEU A 981 -35.10 -25.26 -10.54
N LEU A 982 -34.57 -26.32 -11.16
CA LEU A 982 -35.23 -27.00 -12.29
C LEU A 982 -36.43 -27.85 -11.91
N SER A 983 -36.58 -28.20 -10.63
CA SER A 983 -37.81 -28.80 -10.12
C SER A 983 -39.00 -27.83 -10.07
N ARG A 984 -38.77 -26.52 -10.25
CA ARG A 984 -39.78 -25.47 -10.07
C ARG A 984 -40.06 -24.65 -11.33
N ILE A 985 -39.31 -24.87 -12.41
CA ILE A 985 -39.42 -24.10 -13.65
C ILE A 985 -39.71 -24.99 -14.84
N HIS A 986 -40.72 -24.63 -15.64
CA HIS A 986 -41.11 -25.35 -16.83
C HIS A 986 -41.47 -24.37 -17.94
N HIS A 987 -40.67 -24.36 -19.01
CA HIS A 987 -40.92 -23.51 -20.17
C HIS A 987 -40.45 -24.23 -21.45
N ARG A 988 -41.13 -23.99 -22.57
CA ARG A 988 -40.86 -24.68 -23.85
C ARG A 988 -39.44 -24.46 -24.37
N ASN A 989 -38.80 -23.36 -23.99
CA ASN A 989 -37.44 -22.96 -24.39
C ASN A 989 -36.40 -23.15 -23.27
N LEU A 990 -36.73 -23.88 -22.21
CA LEU A 990 -35.78 -24.34 -21.20
C LEU A 990 -35.69 -25.87 -21.26
N LEU A 991 -34.51 -26.43 -21.02
CA LEU A 991 -34.30 -27.88 -21.05
C LEU A 991 -35.13 -28.54 -19.95
N HIS A 992 -35.95 -29.52 -20.34
CA HIS A 992 -36.84 -30.17 -19.40
C HIS A 992 -36.09 -31.14 -18.50
N PHE A 993 -36.09 -30.84 -17.20
CA PHE A 993 -35.55 -31.67 -16.14
C PHE A 993 -36.55 -32.77 -15.75
N LEU A 994 -36.11 -34.03 -15.80
CA LEU A 994 -36.96 -35.20 -15.55
C LEU A 994 -36.79 -35.74 -14.13
N GLY A 995 -35.60 -35.63 -13.56
CA GLY A 995 -35.29 -36.25 -12.28
C GLY A 995 -33.82 -36.32 -11.93
N TYR A 996 -33.53 -36.95 -10.80
CA TYR A 996 -32.16 -37.10 -10.28
C TYR A 996 -31.99 -38.46 -9.59
N CYS A 997 -30.74 -38.84 -9.34
CA CYS A 997 -30.36 -39.98 -8.51
C CYS A 997 -29.22 -39.57 -7.56
N GLN A 998 -29.30 -40.00 -6.29
CA GLN A 998 -28.31 -39.71 -5.24
C GLN A 998 -27.86 -41.00 -4.52
N ASP A 999 -27.82 -42.13 -5.22
CA ASP A 999 -27.34 -43.42 -4.71
C ASP A 999 -25.85 -43.60 -5.04
N GLY A 1000 -24.97 -43.00 -4.24
CA GLY A 1000 -23.50 -43.13 -4.35
C GLY A 1000 -22.85 -42.31 -5.48
N LYS A 1001 -23.63 -41.83 -6.46
CA LYS A 1001 -23.24 -40.86 -7.50
C LYS A 1001 -24.32 -39.78 -7.63
N ASP A 1002 -23.90 -38.53 -7.78
CA ASP A 1002 -24.82 -37.41 -8.05
C ASP A 1002 -25.12 -37.36 -9.56
N ILE A 1003 -26.36 -37.70 -9.94
CA ILE A 1003 -26.78 -37.86 -11.35
C ILE A 1003 -28.03 -37.02 -11.64
N LEU A 1004 -28.02 -36.29 -12.75
CA LEU A 1004 -29.14 -35.49 -13.26
C LEU A 1004 -29.69 -36.11 -14.55
N VAL A 1005 -31.01 -36.12 -14.70
CA VAL A 1005 -31.73 -36.74 -15.83
C VAL A 1005 -32.57 -35.69 -16.55
N TYR A 1006 -32.34 -35.52 -17.84
CA TYR A 1006 -33.04 -34.57 -18.72
C TYR A 1006 -33.69 -35.27 -19.90
N GLU A 1007 -34.56 -34.55 -20.62
CA GLU A 1007 -34.95 -34.95 -21.96
C GLU A 1007 -33.73 -35.03 -22.89
N PHE A 1008 -33.75 -35.97 -23.84
CA PHE A 1008 -32.69 -36.08 -24.83
C PHE A 1008 -32.88 -35.06 -25.97
N MET A 1009 -31.81 -34.35 -26.32
CA MET A 1009 -31.81 -33.31 -27.35
C MET A 1009 -31.11 -33.82 -28.62
N HIS A 1010 -31.91 -34.25 -29.60
CA HIS A 1010 -31.45 -35.04 -30.75
C HIS A 1010 -30.48 -34.33 -31.70
N ASN A 1011 -30.49 -32.99 -31.74
CA ASN A 1011 -29.61 -32.20 -32.60
C ASN A 1011 -28.40 -31.61 -31.84
N GLY A 1012 -28.14 -32.02 -30.60
CA GLY A 1012 -26.92 -31.63 -29.88
C GLY A 1012 -26.86 -30.14 -29.54
N THR A 1013 -25.65 -29.60 -29.41
CA THR A 1013 -25.40 -28.22 -28.96
C THR A 1013 -25.33 -27.25 -30.15
N LEU A 1014 -25.75 -25.99 -29.96
CA LEU A 1014 -25.59 -24.96 -30.98
C LEU A 1014 -24.12 -24.75 -31.37
N LYS A 1015 -23.17 -24.92 -30.43
CA LYS A 1015 -21.73 -24.86 -30.69
C LYS A 1015 -21.28 -25.82 -31.79
N GLU A 1016 -21.78 -27.05 -31.80
CA GLU A 1016 -21.45 -28.06 -32.82
C GLU A 1016 -21.91 -27.65 -34.22
N HIS A 1017 -23.05 -26.97 -34.33
CA HIS A 1017 -23.57 -26.49 -35.61
C HIS A 1017 -22.92 -25.19 -36.11
N LEU A 1018 -22.34 -24.39 -35.21
CA LEU A 1018 -21.65 -23.16 -35.57
C LEU A 1018 -20.16 -23.37 -35.85
N TYR A 1019 -19.50 -24.28 -35.12
CA TYR A 1019 -18.04 -24.43 -35.12
C TYR A 1019 -17.55 -25.88 -35.25
N GLY A 1020 -18.45 -26.87 -35.27
CA GLY A 1020 -18.09 -28.28 -35.32
C GLY A 1020 -17.80 -28.81 -36.73
N PRO A 1021 -17.29 -30.05 -36.85
CA PRO A 1021 -16.99 -30.70 -38.14
C PRO A 1021 -18.20 -30.80 -39.09
N SER A 1022 -19.41 -30.84 -38.53
CA SER A 1022 -20.69 -30.92 -39.24
C SER A 1022 -21.11 -29.64 -39.97
N THR A 1023 -20.40 -28.52 -39.76
CA THR A 1023 -20.63 -27.24 -40.47
C THR A 1023 -20.54 -27.36 -41.99
N ARG A 1024 -19.80 -28.35 -42.51
CA ARG A 1024 -19.63 -28.58 -43.96
C ARG A 1024 -20.75 -29.40 -44.61
N GLU A 1025 -21.54 -30.15 -43.85
CA GLU A 1025 -22.61 -31.02 -44.38
C GLU A 1025 -24.03 -30.55 -44.01
N ARG A 1026 -24.20 -29.77 -42.94
CA ARG A 1026 -25.50 -29.28 -42.42
C ARG A 1026 -25.41 -27.85 -41.87
N GLY A 1027 -25.04 -26.89 -42.71
CA GLY A 1027 -25.00 -25.48 -42.32
C GLY A 1027 -26.39 -24.92 -41.96
N ILE A 1028 -26.49 -24.21 -40.84
CA ILE A 1028 -27.73 -23.52 -40.42
C ILE A 1028 -27.89 -22.20 -41.17
N SER A 1029 -29.02 -22.03 -41.87
CA SER A 1029 -29.38 -20.78 -42.57
C SER A 1029 -29.56 -19.61 -41.62
N TRP A 1030 -29.42 -18.38 -42.11
CA TRP A 1030 -29.58 -17.17 -41.30
C TRP A 1030 -30.96 -17.09 -40.62
N ILE A 1031 -32.02 -17.42 -41.36
CA ILE A 1031 -33.39 -17.45 -40.81
C ILE A 1031 -33.47 -18.41 -39.62
N LYS A 1032 -32.89 -19.61 -39.76
CA LYS A 1032 -32.89 -20.61 -38.68
C LYS A 1032 -32.03 -20.16 -37.48
N ARG A 1033 -30.93 -19.43 -37.70
CA ARG A 1033 -30.15 -18.82 -36.60
C ARG A 1033 -30.95 -17.77 -35.84
N LEU A 1034 -31.74 -16.97 -36.55
CA LEU A 1034 -32.63 -15.98 -35.93
C LEU A 1034 -33.72 -16.66 -35.10
N GLU A 1035 -34.33 -17.73 -35.61
CA GLU A 1035 -35.30 -18.54 -34.85
C GLU A 1035 -34.70 -19.13 -33.57
N ILE A 1036 -33.46 -19.61 -33.63
CA ILE A 1036 -32.72 -20.15 -32.47
C ILE A 1036 -32.43 -19.04 -31.44
N ALA A 1037 -32.04 -17.85 -31.90
CA ALA A 1037 -31.80 -16.71 -31.03
C ALA A 1037 -33.10 -16.22 -30.34
N ASP A 1038 -34.21 -16.15 -31.09
CA ASP A 1038 -35.53 -15.82 -30.57
C ASP A 1038 -36.01 -16.84 -29.52
N ASP A 1039 -35.79 -18.13 -29.76
CA ASP A 1039 -36.08 -19.19 -28.78
C ASP A 1039 -35.27 -19.05 -27.50
N ALA A 1040 -33.96 -18.80 -27.62
CA ALA A 1040 -33.10 -18.61 -26.45
C ALA A 1040 -33.54 -17.36 -25.65
N ALA A 1041 -33.83 -16.26 -26.34
CA ALA A 1041 -34.32 -15.02 -25.73
C ALA A 1041 -35.63 -15.23 -24.94
N LYS A 1042 -36.59 -15.99 -25.50
CA LYS A 1042 -37.83 -16.36 -24.81
C LYS A 1042 -37.60 -17.21 -23.57
N GLY A 1043 -36.59 -18.09 -23.60
CA GLY A 1043 -36.15 -18.85 -22.43
C GLY A 1043 -35.66 -17.95 -21.30
N ILE A 1044 -34.81 -16.97 -21.63
CA ILE A 1044 -34.23 -16.01 -20.68
C ILE A 1044 -35.28 -15.02 -20.16
N GLU A 1045 -36.16 -14.51 -21.03
CA GLU A 1045 -37.27 -13.64 -20.65
C GLU A 1045 -38.13 -14.29 -19.57
N TYR A 1046 -38.47 -15.58 -19.73
CA TYR A 1046 -39.22 -16.33 -18.73
C TYR A 1046 -38.48 -16.45 -17.38
N LEU A 1047 -37.16 -16.59 -17.38
CA LEU A 1047 -36.36 -16.63 -16.14
C LEU A 1047 -36.38 -15.29 -15.41
N HIS A 1048 -36.27 -14.18 -16.16
CA HIS A 1048 -36.13 -12.85 -15.57
C HIS A 1048 -37.47 -12.26 -15.12
N THR A 1049 -38.54 -12.51 -15.91
CA THR A 1049 -39.84 -11.86 -15.72
C THR A 1049 -40.96 -12.83 -15.34
N GLY A 1050 -40.84 -14.10 -15.71
CA GLY A 1050 -41.86 -15.12 -15.49
C GLY A 1050 -41.68 -15.95 -14.21
N CYS A 1051 -40.49 -15.93 -13.59
CA CYS A 1051 -40.19 -16.63 -12.35
C CYS A 1051 -40.22 -15.67 -11.16
N VAL A 1052 -40.78 -16.11 -10.03
CA VAL A 1052 -40.79 -15.33 -8.77
C VAL A 1052 -40.19 -16.18 -7.65
N PRO A 1053 -39.03 -15.81 -7.08
CA PRO A 1053 -38.18 -14.68 -7.47
C PRO A 1053 -37.52 -14.85 -8.85
N SER A 1054 -37.13 -13.75 -9.50
CA SER A 1054 -36.45 -13.75 -10.79
C SER A 1054 -35.16 -14.57 -10.74
N ILE A 1055 -34.82 -15.27 -11.83
CA ILE A 1055 -33.68 -16.18 -11.91
C ILE A 1055 -32.67 -15.62 -12.90
N ILE A 1056 -31.41 -15.46 -12.49
CA ILE A 1056 -30.29 -15.07 -13.36
C ILE A 1056 -29.52 -16.35 -13.73
N HIS A 1057 -29.34 -16.62 -15.04
CA HIS A 1057 -28.78 -17.88 -15.52
C HIS A 1057 -27.28 -18.03 -15.22
N ARG A 1058 -26.50 -16.96 -15.46
CA ARG A 1058 -25.06 -16.80 -15.21
C ARG A 1058 -24.08 -17.61 -16.07
N ASP A 1059 -24.55 -18.55 -16.89
CA ASP A 1059 -23.69 -19.31 -17.82
C ASP A 1059 -24.29 -19.49 -19.22
N LEU A 1060 -24.77 -18.40 -19.84
CA LEU A 1060 -25.35 -18.47 -21.18
C LEU A 1060 -24.26 -18.49 -22.27
N LYS A 1061 -24.19 -19.58 -23.03
CA LYS A 1061 -23.22 -19.79 -24.12
C LYS A 1061 -23.74 -20.77 -25.16
N THR A 1062 -23.12 -20.80 -26.34
CA THR A 1062 -23.53 -21.70 -27.45
C THR A 1062 -23.44 -23.20 -27.13
N SER A 1063 -22.63 -23.62 -26.14
CA SER A 1063 -22.63 -25.02 -25.67
C SER A 1063 -23.80 -25.35 -24.74
N ASN A 1064 -24.44 -24.35 -24.14
CA ASN A 1064 -25.55 -24.49 -23.19
C ASN A 1064 -26.91 -24.24 -23.86
N ILE A 1065 -26.91 -23.98 -25.16
CA ILE A 1065 -28.12 -23.92 -26.00
C ILE A 1065 -28.21 -25.25 -26.76
N LEU A 1066 -29.20 -26.06 -26.40
CA LEU A 1066 -29.44 -27.37 -27.00
C LEU A 1066 -30.58 -27.31 -28.03
N LEU A 1067 -30.48 -28.13 -29.07
CA LEU A 1067 -31.42 -28.17 -30.18
C LEU A 1067 -32.23 -29.46 -30.18
N ASP A 1068 -33.56 -29.33 -30.18
CA ASP A 1068 -34.47 -30.48 -30.26
C ASP A 1068 -34.57 -31.02 -31.69
N ASN A 1069 -35.37 -32.07 -31.90
CA ASN A 1069 -35.64 -32.68 -33.22
C ASN A 1069 -36.09 -31.67 -34.31
N ASN A 1070 -36.72 -30.57 -33.92
CA ASN A 1070 -37.26 -29.55 -34.82
C ASN A 1070 -36.34 -28.33 -34.97
N MET A 1071 -35.10 -28.40 -34.46
CA MET A 1071 -34.14 -27.29 -34.41
C MET A 1071 -34.65 -26.10 -33.58
N ARG A 1072 -35.47 -26.35 -32.55
CA ARG A 1072 -35.86 -25.33 -31.57
C ARG A 1072 -34.84 -25.29 -30.44
N ALA A 1073 -34.57 -24.09 -29.96
CA ALA A 1073 -33.55 -23.88 -28.93
C ALA A 1073 -34.12 -24.02 -27.52
N LYS A 1074 -33.38 -24.73 -26.67
CA LYS A 1074 -33.63 -24.84 -25.23
C LYS A 1074 -32.38 -24.47 -24.45
N VAL A 1075 -32.52 -23.57 -23.48
CA VAL A 1075 -31.44 -23.15 -22.58
C VAL A 1075 -31.25 -24.21 -21.49
N SER A 1076 -29.99 -24.55 -21.18
CA SER A 1076 -29.60 -25.63 -20.26
C SER A 1076 -28.45 -25.21 -19.34
N ASP A 1077 -28.13 -26.05 -18.36
CA ASP A 1077 -26.99 -25.92 -17.42
C ASP A 1077 -27.16 -24.81 -16.37
N PHE A 1078 -28.02 -25.08 -15.38
CA PHE A 1078 -28.43 -24.13 -14.34
C PHE A 1078 -27.58 -24.20 -13.07
N GLY A 1079 -26.47 -24.93 -13.08
CA GLY A 1079 -25.64 -25.18 -11.89
C GLY A 1079 -25.11 -23.90 -11.25
N LEU A 1080 -24.94 -22.84 -12.03
CA LEU A 1080 -24.44 -21.54 -11.59
C LEU A 1080 -25.54 -20.47 -11.41
N SER A 1081 -26.80 -20.79 -11.71
CA SER A 1081 -27.91 -19.85 -11.69
C SER A 1081 -28.26 -19.38 -10.27
N LYS A 1082 -28.86 -18.19 -10.14
CA LYS A 1082 -29.12 -17.55 -8.85
C LYS A 1082 -30.49 -16.86 -8.83
N LEU A 1083 -31.16 -16.90 -7.68
CA LEU A 1083 -32.39 -16.12 -7.43
C LEU A 1083 -32.04 -14.65 -7.11
N ALA A 1084 -32.67 -13.70 -7.78
CA ALA A 1084 -32.59 -12.27 -7.48
C ALA A 1084 -33.54 -11.94 -6.31
N VAL A 1085 -33.08 -11.19 -5.31
CA VAL A 1085 -33.91 -10.76 -4.16
C VAL A 1085 -34.27 -9.30 -4.36
N ASP A 1086 -35.56 -8.97 -4.39
CA ASP A 1086 -36.05 -7.60 -4.57
C ASP A 1086 -35.56 -6.69 -3.43
N GLY A 1087 -34.95 -5.55 -3.78
CA GLY A 1087 -34.59 -4.48 -2.85
C GLY A 1087 -33.12 -4.41 -2.41
N SER A 1088 -32.23 -5.25 -2.93
CA SER A 1088 -30.77 -5.13 -2.73
C SER A 1088 -30.06 -4.91 -4.07
N SER A 1089 -29.32 -3.80 -4.22
CA SER A 1089 -28.31 -3.64 -5.29
C SER A 1089 -27.18 -4.63 -5.03
N HIS A 1090 -27.36 -5.84 -5.54
CA HIS A 1090 -26.46 -6.94 -5.29
C HIS A 1090 -25.24 -6.81 -6.21
N VAL A 1091 -24.06 -6.65 -5.61
CA VAL A 1091 -22.77 -6.80 -6.30
C VAL A 1091 -22.30 -8.23 -6.02
N SER A 1092 -22.18 -9.07 -7.04
CA SER A 1092 -21.62 -10.42 -6.90
C SER A 1092 -20.09 -10.36 -6.92
N SER A 1093 -19.43 -10.47 -5.76
CA SER A 1093 -17.96 -10.46 -5.60
C SER A 1093 -17.20 -11.65 -6.20
N ILE A 1094 -17.91 -12.61 -6.81
CA ILE A 1094 -17.34 -13.82 -7.42
C ILE A 1094 -17.86 -13.93 -8.85
N VAL A 1095 -16.95 -13.81 -9.82
CA VAL A 1095 -17.23 -14.10 -11.24
C VAL A 1095 -17.60 -15.58 -11.36
N ARG A 1096 -18.81 -15.89 -11.82
CA ARG A 1096 -19.20 -17.24 -12.23
C ARG A 1096 -19.90 -17.16 -13.57
N GLY A 1097 -19.55 -18.08 -14.46
CA GLY A 1097 -19.96 -18.11 -15.86
C GLY A 1097 -18.78 -18.50 -16.74
N THR A 1098 -18.96 -18.36 -18.05
CA THR A 1098 -17.91 -18.69 -19.03
C THR A 1098 -17.05 -17.49 -19.35
N VAL A 1099 -15.74 -17.69 -19.38
CA VAL A 1099 -14.74 -16.66 -19.70
C VAL A 1099 -15.11 -15.96 -21.02
N GLY A 1100 -15.28 -14.63 -20.97
CA GLY A 1100 -15.64 -13.79 -22.11
C GLY A 1100 -17.13 -13.41 -22.24
N TYR A 1101 -18.01 -13.87 -21.33
CA TYR A 1101 -19.41 -13.45 -21.28
C TYR A 1101 -19.87 -13.24 -19.83
N LEU A 1102 -20.39 -12.05 -19.53
CA LEU A 1102 -21.08 -11.72 -18.29
C LEU A 1102 -22.55 -11.45 -18.64
N ASP A 1103 -23.50 -12.07 -17.93
CA ASP A 1103 -24.91 -11.66 -18.04
C ASP A 1103 -25.00 -10.16 -17.65
N PRO A 1104 -25.72 -9.32 -18.40
CA PRO A 1104 -25.97 -7.95 -17.98
C PRO A 1104 -26.77 -7.94 -16.67
N GLU A 1105 -26.34 -7.13 -15.70
CA GLU A 1105 -27.01 -6.95 -14.39
C GLU A 1105 -28.42 -6.38 -14.52
#